data_AF-A0A6L4WX13-F1
#
_entry.id   AF-A0A6L4WX13-F1
#
_cell.length_a   1.000
_cell.length_b   1.000
_cell.length_c   1.000
_cell.angle_alpha   90.00
_cell.angle_beta   90.00
_cell.angle_gamma   90.00
#
_symmetry.space_group_name_H-M   'P 1'
#
loop_
_entity.id
_entity.type
_entity.pdbx_description
1 polymer ?
#
loop_
_entity_poly.entity_id
_entity_poly.type
_entity_poly.pdbx_seq_one_letter_code
_entity_poly.pdbx_strand_id
1 'polypeptide(L)'
;MIFIKFFILFILSISLYSQEMYFDTISLSKIKKLIKKEEQIAKVYKEYIVANGSKPTSILGNESTSLKTYLPDGFTLNNLFNSSMSLDSTSTYIVSEIPSNVKSALYDKYYSNENRVYSKAPLSKVNHNVRIALSEKEEYIISQSSSITTDTTSPKNEYLLDSKGVLHWYDNNGDLLYSYDKKLIVYPSASMLDTDGNISSSFETILDQKKVSSPGQQILNIENGIAQEYLNIGGDVGIVKVGDSTRDIGKTIIQFSRRAGGMIVNGDIYTWGNNANEIVGLGDNTYSGATSSNRYPVITGLVRAKVKTYNSNIDDRDYFSSPLRPKFVDFFSTVYHSTCGVTVEGAIYCGGATGLTSSFGSNFTHVVDSNGNQVDSNDPEMLYRSRYFDGITNKASKMFANNQIWLILSQGGDIYRWGYDFSGFSGNGSTQFNYNYTNENLDPQKLTVSNNGTSVKFSDITYLLTIGYRKMGALSQDGDIYIWGIESEIASGNCSVNWESTYMNLCKPLKVDTDLSFKSISGGLEAFVAQSTDNKYYKIYQPKNKKPIVLSIEEEIKSYSDYVAEDDSEILSVDFSTKLGEGVNTGIVWVNGNNELKGDYFTSDNQNDEFFKESISKIKWKKIKVIQDDNGMCGIDIYNQMYCWGKMSFYRSGSSYNDYMGNTFMLPVFNTNLYDLDKDFLLAEGGSGAYLTNMTSGNWTTGNYTGSEEYKNDFFIRYPTYIGGFNYEFTFK
;
A
#
# COMPACT_ATOMS: atom_id res chain seq x y z
N MET A 1 31.43 -11.74 -62.72
CA MET A 1 32.25 -10.63 -62.14
C MET A 1 31.68 -10.08 -60.83
N ILE A 2 30.37 -9.84 -60.71
CA ILE A 2 29.74 -9.36 -59.46
C ILE A 2 29.87 -10.37 -58.31
N PHE A 3 29.69 -11.67 -58.59
CA PHE A 3 29.82 -12.74 -57.60
C PHE A 3 31.24 -12.86 -57.02
N ILE A 4 32.27 -12.66 -57.85
CA ILE A 4 33.68 -12.69 -57.41
C ILE A 4 34.01 -11.47 -56.56
N LYS A 5 33.45 -10.29 -56.89
CA LYS A 5 33.59 -9.09 -56.06
C LYS A 5 32.89 -9.24 -54.70
N PHE A 6 31.70 -9.85 -54.66
CA PHE A 6 31.00 -10.15 -53.43
C PHE A 6 31.73 -11.18 -52.57
N PHE A 7 32.31 -12.21 -53.19
CA PHE A 7 33.08 -13.24 -52.50
C PHE A 7 34.39 -12.68 -51.91
N ILE A 8 35.07 -11.78 -52.61
CA ILE A 8 36.27 -11.08 -52.11
C ILE A 8 35.90 -10.12 -50.97
N LEU A 9 34.79 -9.39 -51.07
CA LEU A 9 34.28 -8.53 -49.98
C LEU A 9 33.84 -9.34 -48.76
N PHE A 10 33.26 -10.53 -48.95
CA PHE A 10 32.86 -11.43 -47.87
C PHE A 10 34.07 -12.08 -47.18
N ILE A 11 35.13 -12.43 -47.93
CA ILE A 11 36.39 -12.93 -47.35
C ILE A 11 37.14 -11.82 -46.61
N LEU A 12 37.12 -10.58 -47.13
CA LEU A 12 37.70 -9.41 -46.45
C LEU A 12 36.91 -9.05 -45.18
N SER A 13 35.58 -9.16 -45.17
CA SER A 13 34.78 -8.93 -43.97
C SER A 13 34.93 -10.06 -42.94
N ILE A 14 35.03 -11.33 -43.35
CA ILE A 14 35.38 -12.43 -42.43
C ILE A 14 36.78 -12.22 -41.84
N SER A 15 37.74 -11.71 -42.61
CA SER A 15 39.08 -11.41 -42.08
C SER A 15 39.09 -10.26 -41.04
N LEU A 16 38.21 -9.27 -41.20
CA LEU A 16 38.01 -8.17 -40.23
C LEU A 16 37.25 -8.60 -38.97
N TYR A 17 36.33 -9.57 -39.07
CA TYR A 17 35.63 -10.15 -37.92
C TYR A 17 36.39 -11.33 -37.26
N SER A 18 37.40 -11.89 -37.91
CA SER A 18 38.22 -12.99 -37.35
C SER A 18 39.42 -12.54 -36.52
N GLN A 19 39.69 -11.23 -36.45
CA GLN A 19 40.74 -10.69 -35.57
C GLN A 19 40.24 -10.31 -34.18
N GLU A 20 38.93 -10.35 -33.91
CA GLU A 20 38.42 -10.37 -32.55
C GLU A 20 38.29 -11.82 -32.04
N MET A 21 39.02 -12.10 -30.96
CA MET A 21 38.83 -13.23 -30.04
C MET A 21 39.33 -14.62 -30.46
N TYR A 22 40.57 -14.76 -30.92
CA TYR A 22 41.41 -15.84 -30.36
C TYR A 22 42.23 -15.25 -29.22
N PHE A 23 41.58 -15.09 -28.05
CA PHE A 23 42.33 -14.92 -26.82
C PHE A 23 43.23 -16.15 -26.67
N ASP A 24 44.51 -15.94 -26.37
CA ASP A 24 45.23 -16.99 -25.67
C ASP A 24 44.50 -17.20 -24.34
N THR A 25 43.69 -18.27 -24.28
CA THR A 25 42.82 -18.60 -23.15
C THR A 25 43.62 -18.67 -21.85
N ILE A 26 44.90 -19.02 -21.96
CA ILE A 26 45.86 -19.04 -20.86
C ILE A 26 46.16 -17.61 -20.39
N SER A 27 46.52 -16.69 -21.29
CA SER A 27 46.82 -15.29 -20.94
C SER A 27 45.60 -14.53 -20.40
N LEU A 28 44.40 -14.76 -20.95
CA LEU A 28 43.16 -14.19 -20.41
C LEU A 28 42.84 -14.74 -19.01
N SER A 29 43.05 -16.05 -18.79
CA SER A 29 42.91 -16.68 -17.48
C SER A 29 43.91 -16.13 -16.46
N LYS A 30 45.14 -15.85 -16.88
CA LYS A 30 46.17 -15.20 -16.03
C LYS A 30 45.73 -13.81 -15.58
N ILE A 31 45.18 -12.98 -16.46
CA ILE A 31 44.67 -11.65 -16.09
C ILE A 31 43.48 -11.74 -15.13
N LYS A 32 42.50 -12.61 -15.41
CA LYS A 32 41.35 -12.80 -14.51
C LYS A 32 41.79 -13.24 -13.11
N LYS A 33 42.75 -14.16 -13.02
CA LYS A 33 43.29 -14.62 -11.74
C LYS A 33 44.15 -13.57 -11.04
N LEU A 34 44.84 -12.70 -11.77
CA LEU A 34 45.56 -11.56 -11.21
C LEU A 34 44.58 -10.57 -10.55
N ILE A 35 43.53 -10.17 -11.26
CA ILE A 35 42.47 -9.31 -10.71
C ILE A 35 41.88 -9.92 -9.43
N LYS A 36 41.58 -11.23 -9.44
CA LYS A 36 41.10 -11.95 -8.23
C LYS A 36 42.08 -11.86 -7.06
N LYS A 37 43.39 -11.89 -7.32
CA LYS A 37 44.44 -11.81 -6.30
C LYS A 37 44.53 -10.40 -5.71
N GLU A 38 44.41 -9.37 -6.54
CA GLU A 38 44.33 -7.96 -6.11
C GLU A 38 43.07 -7.67 -5.30
N GLU A 39 41.92 -8.20 -5.74
CA GLU A 39 40.66 -8.12 -5.02
C GLU A 39 40.73 -8.80 -3.66
N GLN A 40 41.44 -9.93 -3.57
CA GLN A 40 41.66 -10.61 -2.30
C GLN A 40 42.53 -9.78 -1.36
N ILE A 41 43.62 -9.19 -1.84
CA ILE A 41 44.47 -8.27 -1.05
C ILE A 41 43.63 -7.07 -0.59
N ALA A 42 42.85 -6.46 -1.48
CA ALA A 42 42.02 -5.31 -1.15
C ALA A 42 40.92 -5.65 -0.14
N LYS A 43 40.31 -6.84 -0.23
CA LYS A 43 39.32 -7.33 0.73
C LYS A 43 39.93 -7.49 2.13
N VAL A 44 41.04 -8.21 2.24
CA VAL A 44 41.67 -8.43 3.56
C VAL A 44 42.30 -7.15 4.12
N TYR A 45 42.71 -6.22 3.25
CA TYR A 45 43.16 -4.89 3.67
C TYR A 45 42.05 -4.11 4.37
N LYS A 46 40.82 -4.19 3.87
CA LYS A 46 39.65 -3.59 4.50
C LYS A 46 39.34 -4.25 5.85
N GLU A 47 39.38 -5.58 5.91
CA GLU A 47 39.22 -6.34 7.17
C GLU A 47 40.29 -5.95 8.21
N TYR A 48 41.54 -5.76 7.78
CA TYR A 48 42.62 -5.30 8.63
C TYR A 48 42.35 -3.91 9.24
N ILE A 49 41.88 -2.95 8.43
CA ILE A 49 41.55 -1.59 8.93
C ILE A 49 40.48 -1.67 10.02
N VAL A 50 39.44 -2.47 9.77
CA VAL A 50 38.31 -2.60 10.69
C VAL A 50 38.71 -3.29 12.00
N ALA A 51 39.74 -4.13 11.98
CA ALA A 51 40.25 -4.81 13.17
C ALA A 51 41.34 -4.00 13.92
N ASN A 52 42.16 -3.21 13.22
CA ASN A 52 43.39 -2.62 13.78
C ASN A 52 43.39 -1.09 13.78
N GLY A 53 42.37 -0.43 13.22
CA GLY A 53 42.24 1.03 13.23
C GLY A 53 43.29 1.76 12.39
N SER A 54 44.12 1.05 11.65
CA SER A 54 45.33 1.57 11.00
C SER A 54 45.56 0.92 9.65
N LYS A 55 46.40 1.55 8.82
CA LYS A 55 46.83 0.94 7.57
C LYS A 55 47.88 -0.14 7.84
N PRO A 56 47.82 -1.31 7.17
CA PRO A 56 48.90 -2.27 7.20
C PRO A 56 50.14 -1.69 6.52
N THR A 57 51.30 -2.12 6.96
CA THR A 57 52.60 -1.67 6.42
C THR A 57 53.08 -2.52 5.24
N SER A 58 52.54 -3.73 5.07
CA SER A 58 52.94 -4.67 4.03
C SER A 58 51.87 -5.75 3.80
N ILE A 59 51.94 -6.45 2.66
CA ILE A 59 51.05 -7.58 2.35
C ILE A 59 51.46 -8.80 3.19
N LEU A 60 52.74 -9.18 3.15
CA LEU A 60 53.33 -10.20 4.01
C LEU A 60 54.44 -9.56 4.84
N GLY A 61 54.53 -9.92 6.11
CA GLY A 61 55.49 -9.34 7.05
C GLY A 61 55.22 -9.79 8.49
N ASN A 62 55.46 -8.90 9.46
CA ASN A 62 55.11 -9.13 10.85
C ASN A 62 53.58 -9.28 11.00
N GLU A 63 53.12 -10.28 11.76
CA GLU A 63 51.70 -10.62 11.91
C GLU A 63 50.88 -9.48 12.51
N SER A 64 51.51 -8.61 13.31
CA SER A 64 50.84 -7.47 13.93
C SER A 64 50.75 -6.22 13.03
N THR A 65 51.43 -6.19 11.88
CA THR A 65 51.51 -4.99 11.02
C THR A 65 51.31 -5.29 9.52
N SER A 66 50.97 -6.52 9.17
CA SER A 66 50.79 -6.99 7.79
C SER A 66 49.50 -7.77 7.60
N LEU A 67 49.13 -8.04 6.35
CA LEU A 67 47.92 -8.78 5.99
C LEU A 67 48.07 -10.30 6.12
N LYS A 68 49.22 -10.80 6.59
CA LYS A 68 49.58 -12.22 6.58
C LYS A 68 48.53 -13.12 7.24
N THR A 69 47.99 -12.74 8.38
CA THR A 69 47.01 -13.53 9.15
C THR A 69 45.60 -13.51 8.56
N TYR A 70 45.32 -12.59 7.63
CA TYR A 70 44.03 -12.46 6.97
C TYR A 70 44.01 -13.12 5.58
N LEU A 71 45.18 -13.41 5.02
CA LEU A 71 45.32 -14.10 3.74
C LEU A 71 45.24 -15.63 3.92
N PRO A 72 44.75 -16.39 2.92
CA PRO A 72 44.73 -17.85 3.01
C PRO A 72 46.14 -18.44 3.08
N ASP A 73 46.23 -19.62 3.70
CA ASP A 73 47.46 -20.41 3.74
C ASP A 73 48.02 -20.63 2.33
N GLY A 74 49.33 -20.39 2.17
CA GLY A 74 50.03 -20.55 0.89
C GLY A 74 49.90 -19.37 -0.09
N PHE A 75 49.36 -18.22 0.34
CA PHE A 75 49.34 -17.01 -0.50
C PHE A 75 50.76 -16.55 -0.87
N THR A 76 51.00 -16.27 -2.16
CA THR A 76 52.31 -15.82 -2.68
C THR A 76 52.28 -14.38 -3.15
N LEU A 77 53.38 -13.62 -3.02
CA LEU A 77 53.46 -12.24 -3.53
C LEU A 77 53.67 -12.16 -5.05
N ASN A 78 54.14 -13.23 -5.67
CA ASN A 78 54.33 -13.25 -7.12
C ASN A 78 52.98 -13.23 -7.83
N ASN A 79 52.79 -12.29 -8.75
CA ASN A 79 51.68 -12.31 -9.67
C ASN A 79 51.90 -13.38 -10.76
N LEU A 80 50.91 -13.59 -11.62
CA LEU A 80 50.95 -14.63 -12.66
C LEU A 80 51.88 -14.31 -13.84
N PHE A 81 52.58 -13.18 -13.76
CA PHE A 81 53.62 -12.74 -14.66
C PHE A 81 55.00 -12.67 -13.99
N ASN A 82 55.15 -13.26 -12.80
CA ASN A 82 56.37 -13.30 -11.99
C ASN A 82 56.85 -11.94 -11.44
N SER A 83 56.02 -10.90 -11.46
CA SER A 83 56.31 -9.65 -10.75
C SER A 83 55.83 -9.77 -9.30
N SER A 84 56.61 -9.24 -8.35
CA SER A 84 56.19 -9.20 -6.94
C SER A 84 55.15 -8.10 -6.73
N MET A 85 54.11 -8.40 -5.95
CA MET A 85 53.13 -7.41 -5.51
C MET A 85 53.53 -6.82 -4.16
N SER A 86 53.26 -5.53 -3.96
CA SER A 86 53.47 -4.85 -2.68
C SER A 86 52.39 -3.79 -2.45
N LEU A 87 52.37 -3.22 -1.25
CA LEU A 87 51.71 -1.94 -1.02
C LEU A 87 52.67 -0.82 -1.42
N ASP A 88 52.14 0.32 -1.86
CA ASP A 88 52.93 1.51 -2.12
C ASP A 88 53.37 2.19 -0.80
N SER A 89 54.22 3.22 -0.91
CA SER A 89 54.71 3.97 0.26
C SER A 89 53.61 4.60 1.12
N THR A 90 52.43 4.90 0.54
CA THR A 90 51.28 5.44 1.29
C THR A 90 50.34 4.37 1.82
N SER A 91 50.63 3.10 1.50
CA SER A 91 49.80 1.91 1.72
C SER A 91 48.36 2.05 1.21
N THR A 92 48.13 2.94 0.23
CA THR A 92 46.81 3.22 -0.34
C THR A 92 46.59 2.45 -1.65
N TYR A 93 47.68 1.98 -2.25
CA TYR A 93 47.66 1.30 -3.53
C TYR A 93 48.37 -0.05 -3.45
N ILE A 94 47.86 -1.00 -4.22
CA ILE A 94 48.56 -2.26 -4.53
C ILE A 94 49.40 -2.00 -5.77
N VAL A 95 50.70 -2.21 -5.65
CA VAL A 95 51.65 -2.17 -6.77
C VAL A 95 51.70 -3.56 -7.38
N SER A 96 51.21 -3.70 -8.61
CA SER A 96 51.12 -4.97 -9.34
C SER A 96 51.44 -4.74 -10.81
N GLU A 97 52.68 -5.06 -11.21
CA GLU A 97 53.17 -4.79 -12.55
C GLU A 97 52.80 -5.90 -13.55
N ILE A 98 52.32 -5.50 -14.73
CA ILE A 98 52.13 -6.41 -15.88
C ILE A 98 53.19 -6.09 -16.94
N PRO A 99 53.86 -7.11 -17.52
CA PRO A 99 54.86 -6.92 -18.57
C PRO A 99 54.35 -6.12 -19.78
N SER A 100 55.19 -5.24 -20.32
CA SER A 100 54.89 -4.38 -21.48
C SER A 100 54.63 -5.15 -22.80
N ASN A 101 54.96 -6.44 -22.85
CA ASN A 101 54.81 -7.30 -24.02
C ASN A 101 53.45 -8.05 -24.08
N VAL A 102 52.51 -7.76 -23.18
CA VAL A 102 51.15 -8.32 -23.24
C VAL A 102 50.34 -7.68 -24.38
N LYS A 103 49.52 -8.47 -25.10
CA LYS A 103 48.71 -7.98 -26.23
C LYS A 103 47.74 -6.85 -25.80
N SER A 104 47.49 -5.87 -26.69
CA SER A 104 46.65 -4.69 -26.41
C SER A 104 45.25 -5.03 -25.87
N ALA A 105 44.55 -6.00 -26.45
CA ALA A 105 43.21 -6.39 -26.01
C ALA A 105 43.16 -6.99 -24.58
N LEU A 106 44.29 -7.53 -24.09
CA LEU A 106 44.42 -8.03 -22.72
C LEU A 106 44.68 -6.90 -21.73
N TYR A 107 45.32 -5.81 -22.18
CA TYR A 107 45.44 -4.57 -21.41
C TYR A 107 44.06 -3.98 -21.14
N ASP A 108 43.20 -3.87 -22.15
CA ASP A 108 41.88 -3.23 -21.99
C ASP A 108 41.04 -3.94 -20.91
N LYS A 109 41.22 -5.25 -20.75
CA LYS A 109 40.54 -6.02 -19.69
C LYS A 109 41.14 -5.84 -18.29
N TYR A 110 42.44 -5.65 -18.15
CA TYR A 110 43.06 -5.43 -16.83
C TYR A 110 42.85 -4.01 -16.30
N TYR A 111 42.84 -3.03 -17.22
CA TYR A 111 42.64 -1.61 -16.94
C TYR A 111 41.15 -1.21 -16.92
N SER A 112 40.23 -2.18 -17.01
CA SER A 112 38.81 -1.97 -16.75
C SER A 112 38.45 -2.30 -15.29
N ASN A 113 37.36 -1.72 -14.81
CA ASN A 113 36.78 -2.08 -13.51
C ASN A 113 35.95 -3.39 -13.56
N GLU A 114 35.99 -4.13 -14.68
CA GLU A 114 35.25 -5.38 -14.82
C GLU A 114 35.81 -6.44 -13.84
N ASN A 115 34.96 -6.98 -12.97
CA ASN A 115 35.32 -7.92 -11.88
C ASN A 115 36.13 -7.31 -10.73
N ARG A 116 36.10 -5.97 -10.54
CA ARG A 116 36.68 -5.30 -9.38
C ARG A 116 35.59 -4.72 -8.49
N VAL A 117 35.54 -5.17 -7.24
CA VAL A 117 34.57 -4.77 -6.20
C VAL A 117 35.28 -4.00 -5.08
N TYR A 118 36.45 -4.48 -4.64
CA TYR A 118 37.22 -3.91 -3.53
C TYR A 118 38.40 -3.06 -3.99
N SER A 119 38.74 -3.08 -5.27
CA SER A 119 39.78 -2.27 -5.89
C SER A 119 39.25 -1.45 -7.07
N LYS A 120 40.02 -0.47 -7.51
CA LYS A 120 39.82 0.24 -8.78
C LYS A 120 41.01 -0.03 -9.69
N ALA A 121 40.71 -0.19 -10.98
CA ALA A 121 41.73 -0.43 -11.99
C ALA A 121 42.80 0.67 -11.99
N PRO A 122 44.05 0.36 -12.37
CA PRO A 122 45.10 1.36 -12.46
C PRO A 122 44.75 2.44 -13.50
N LEU A 123 45.28 3.64 -13.31
CA LEU A 123 44.91 4.80 -14.14
C LEU A 123 45.52 4.78 -15.55
N SER A 124 46.68 4.13 -15.75
CA SER A 124 47.32 4.07 -17.06
C SER A 124 48.40 2.99 -17.13
N LYS A 125 48.86 2.66 -18.34
CA LYS A 125 49.99 1.73 -18.59
C LYS A 125 51.32 2.15 -17.96
N VAL A 126 51.42 3.40 -17.49
CA VAL A 126 52.62 3.95 -16.83
C VAL A 126 52.44 3.91 -15.30
N ASN A 127 51.19 3.88 -14.82
CA ASN A 127 50.84 3.85 -13.41
C ASN A 127 50.15 2.52 -13.07
N HIS A 128 50.93 1.57 -12.58
CA HIS A 128 50.49 0.22 -12.19
C HIS A 128 49.75 0.16 -10.85
N ASN A 129 49.46 1.31 -10.22
CA ASN A 129 48.87 1.36 -8.90
C ASN A 129 47.37 1.04 -8.94
N VAL A 130 47.00 -0.10 -8.38
CA VAL A 130 45.60 -0.50 -8.15
C VAL A 130 45.13 0.17 -6.87
N ARG A 131 44.17 1.09 -6.95
CA ARG A 131 43.65 1.79 -5.77
C ARG A 131 42.72 0.87 -4.98
N ILE A 132 42.88 0.81 -3.66
CA ILE A 132 41.94 0.11 -2.78
C ILE A 132 40.69 0.98 -2.60
N ALA A 133 39.51 0.40 -2.81
CA ALA A 133 38.21 1.07 -2.69
C ALA A 133 37.70 0.96 -1.26
N LEU A 134 37.95 2.01 -0.48
CA LEU A 134 37.46 2.15 0.89
C LEU A 134 36.02 2.68 0.90
N SER A 135 35.25 2.24 1.89
CA SER A 135 33.96 2.82 2.26
C SER A 135 34.17 4.02 3.19
N GLU A 136 33.13 4.85 3.34
CA GLU A 136 33.14 6.00 4.27
C GLU A 136 33.58 5.60 5.68
N LYS A 137 33.13 4.44 6.18
CA LYS A 137 33.54 3.89 7.48
C LYS A 137 35.05 3.67 7.57
N GLU A 138 35.64 3.05 6.56
CA GLU A 138 37.07 2.72 6.54
C GLU A 138 37.92 3.97 6.36
N GLU A 139 37.48 4.91 5.51
CA GLU A 139 38.13 6.22 5.38
C GLU A 139 38.08 6.99 6.70
N TYR A 140 36.95 6.95 7.41
CA TYR A 140 36.81 7.57 8.72
C TYR A 140 37.74 6.95 9.76
N ILE A 141 37.78 5.61 9.87
CA ILE A 141 38.72 4.90 10.77
C ILE A 141 40.17 5.34 10.51
N ILE A 142 40.60 5.37 9.25
CA ILE A 142 41.97 5.80 8.91
C ILE A 142 42.21 7.26 9.30
N SER A 143 41.23 8.15 9.07
CA SER A 143 41.34 9.56 9.42
C SER A 143 41.55 9.79 10.93
N GLN A 144 41.05 8.86 11.75
CA GLN A 144 41.13 8.91 13.21
C GLN A 144 42.22 7.99 13.79
N SER A 145 43.03 7.35 12.96
CA SER A 145 44.00 6.31 13.37
C SER A 145 44.96 6.71 14.51
N SER A 146 45.33 7.98 14.63
CA SER A 146 46.18 8.49 15.71
C SER A 146 45.48 8.55 17.08
N SER A 147 44.15 8.45 17.08
CA SER A 147 43.30 8.52 18.27
C SER A 147 42.55 7.21 18.52
N ILE A 148 42.93 6.10 17.86
CA ILE A 148 42.30 4.79 18.05
C ILE A 148 43.15 3.90 18.94
N THR A 149 42.51 3.26 19.91
CA THR A 149 43.04 2.15 20.70
C THR A 149 42.16 0.90 20.51
N THR A 150 42.78 -0.27 20.67
CA THR A 150 42.07 -1.57 20.80
C THR A 150 42.13 -2.10 22.24
N ASP A 151 42.79 -1.36 23.15
CA ASP A 151 42.87 -1.67 24.56
C ASP A 151 41.58 -1.27 25.28
N THR A 152 40.96 -2.23 25.96
CA THR A 152 39.67 -2.05 26.63
C THR A 152 39.77 -1.51 28.06
N THR A 153 40.99 -1.27 28.58
CA THR A 153 41.24 -1.02 30.02
C THR A 153 40.98 0.42 30.52
N SER A 154 39.96 1.10 29.98
CA SER A 154 39.55 2.51 30.22
C SER A 154 40.15 3.53 29.24
N PRO A 155 39.65 3.57 27.99
CA PRO A 155 40.04 4.58 27.01
C PRO A 155 39.70 6.00 27.48
N LYS A 156 40.63 6.95 27.31
CA LYS A 156 40.42 8.37 27.66
C LYS A 156 40.84 9.30 26.53
N ASN A 157 39.91 10.17 26.11
CA ASN A 157 40.10 11.09 24.99
C ASN A 157 40.57 10.40 23.70
N GLU A 158 40.03 9.21 23.46
CA GLU A 158 40.38 8.33 22.35
C GLU A 158 39.19 7.47 21.92
N TYR A 159 39.29 6.89 20.74
CA TYR A 159 38.37 5.91 20.21
C TYR A 159 38.77 4.51 20.63
N LEU A 160 37.86 3.76 21.24
CA LEU A 160 37.97 2.32 21.33
C LEU A 160 37.36 1.69 20.07
N LEU A 161 38.17 0.93 19.33
CA LEU A 161 37.70 0.11 18.21
C LEU A 161 37.33 -1.28 18.73
N ASP A 162 36.05 -1.63 18.64
CA ASP A 162 35.58 -2.93 19.11
C ASP A 162 35.83 -4.07 18.10
N SER A 163 35.60 -5.31 18.54
CA SER A 163 35.75 -6.52 17.71
C SER A 163 34.83 -6.59 16.47
N LYS A 164 33.78 -5.76 16.42
CA LYS A 164 32.83 -5.66 15.30
C LYS A 164 33.18 -4.48 14.39
N GLY A 165 34.23 -3.72 14.71
CA GLY A 165 34.67 -2.57 13.95
C GLY A 165 33.88 -1.30 14.24
N VAL A 166 33.22 -1.19 15.38
CA VAL A 166 32.52 0.02 15.82
C VAL A 166 33.50 0.90 16.58
N LEU A 167 33.51 2.19 16.25
CA LEU A 167 34.33 3.18 16.96
C LEU A 167 33.52 3.78 18.10
N HIS A 168 34.01 3.66 19.33
CA HIS A 168 33.41 4.22 20.53
C HIS A 168 34.26 5.38 21.05
N TRP A 169 33.73 6.61 21.07
CA TRP A 169 34.47 7.78 21.55
C TRP A 169 34.28 7.98 23.05
N TYR A 170 35.39 8.04 23.79
CA TYR A 170 35.40 8.29 25.22
C TYR A 170 35.98 9.68 25.52
N ASP A 171 35.36 10.38 26.46
CA ASP A 171 35.83 11.67 26.91
C ASP A 171 37.06 11.57 27.83
N ASN A 172 37.47 12.70 28.43
CA ASN A 172 38.63 12.72 29.33
C ASN A 172 38.36 12.05 30.69
N ASN A 173 37.09 11.88 31.07
CA ASN A 173 36.67 11.20 32.30
C ASN A 173 36.56 9.68 32.10
N GLY A 174 36.48 9.22 30.85
CA GLY A 174 36.26 7.82 30.48
C GLY A 174 34.79 7.50 30.24
N ASP A 175 33.95 8.52 30.02
CA ASP A 175 32.54 8.35 29.69
C ASP A 175 32.36 8.19 28.17
N LEU A 176 31.58 7.17 27.77
CA LEU A 176 31.25 6.91 26.38
C LEU A 176 30.28 7.99 25.88
N LEU A 177 30.68 8.82 24.93
CA LEU A 177 29.81 9.88 24.40
C LEU A 177 29.00 9.40 23.20
N TYR A 178 29.66 8.79 22.23
CA TYR A 178 29.01 8.32 21.00
C TYR A 178 29.74 7.13 20.40
N SER A 179 29.07 6.46 19.46
CA SER A 179 29.63 5.38 18.66
C SER A 179 29.35 5.60 17.18
N TYR A 180 30.30 5.23 16.33
CA TYR A 180 30.21 5.39 14.89
C TYR A 180 30.33 4.03 14.19
N ASP A 181 29.28 3.67 13.45
CA ASP A 181 29.24 2.52 12.54
C ASP A 181 28.31 2.81 11.36
N LYS A 182 28.78 3.69 10.44
CA LYS A 182 27.98 4.32 9.36
C LYS A 182 26.84 5.22 9.84
N LYS A 183 26.27 4.93 11.00
CA LYS A 183 25.34 5.75 11.78
C LYS A 183 26.07 6.29 13.01
N LEU A 184 25.64 7.44 13.50
CA LEU A 184 26.12 7.99 14.76
C LEU A 184 25.14 7.64 15.88
N ILE A 185 25.59 6.88 16.87
CA ILE A 185 24.80 6.55 18.06
C ILE A 185 25.30 7.42 19.19
N VAL A 186 24.43 8.23 19.79
CA VAL A 186 24.79 9.20 20.82
C VAL A 186 24.23 8.74 22.15
N TYR A 187 25.05 8.73 23.19
CA TYR A 187 24.67 8.27 24.53
C TYR A 187 24.31 9.45 25.44
N PRO A 188 23.55 9.23 26.52
CA PRO A 188 23.09 10.31 27.41
C PRO A 188 24.20 11.23 27.92
N SER A 189 25.38 10.67 28.19
CA SER A 189 26.62 11.37 28.60
C SER A 189 27.07 12.46 27.64
N ALA A 190 26.77 12.35 26.33
CA ALA A 190 27.10 13.37 25.35
C ALA A 190 26.22 14.63 25.46
N SER A 191 25.12 14.57 26.20
CA SER A 191 24.18 15.68 26.39
C SER A 191 23.81 16.33 25.04
N MET A 192 23.32 15.52 24.09
CA MET A 192 23.06 15.96 22.72
C MET A 192 22.09 17.15 22.65
N LEU A 193 21.11 17.18 23.54
CA LEU A 193 20.10 18.24 23.62
C LEU A 193 20.31 19.12 24.86
N ASP A 194 20.01 20.40 24.72
CA ASP A 194 19.88 21.34 25.84
C ASP A 194 18.50 21.27 26.53
N THR A 195 18.29 22.09 27.55
CA THR A 195 17.03 22.11 28.32
C THR A 195 15.82 22.56 27.50
N ASP A 196 16.03 23.25 26.38
CA ASP A 196 14.99 23.74 25.48
C ASP A 196 14.71 22.74 24.33
N GLY A 197 15.42 21.62 24.30
CA GLY A 197 15.29 20.57 23.28
C GLY A 197 16.04 20.87 21.97
N ASN A 198 16.91 21.88 21.95
CA ASN A 198 17.79 22.17 20.83
C ASN A 198 19.10 21.39 20.95
N ILE A 199 19.88 21.30 19.86
CA ILE A 199 21.20 20.68 19.91
C ILE A 199 22.12 21.49 20.83
N SER A 200 22.82 20.80 21.74
CA SER A 200 23.73 21.47 22.67
C SER A 200 25.02 21.92 21.97
N SER A 201 25.51 23.11 22.34
CA SER A 201 26.78 23.66 21.83
C SER A 201 28.00 22.78 22.16
N SER A 202 27.94 22.03 23.27
CA SER A 202 28.92 21.01 23.62
C SER A 202 28.95 19.87 22.61
N PHE A 203 27.79 19.43 22.14
CA PHE A 203 27.70 18.36 21.15
C PHE A 203 28.12 18.84 19.75
N GLU A 204 27.75 20.05 19.35
CA GLU A 204 28.23 20.66 18.09
C GLU A 204 29.76 20.74 18.04
N THR A 205 30.39 21.17 19.14
CA THR A 205 31.85 21.23 19.24
C THR A 205 32.50 19.85 19.06
N ILE A 206 31.89 18.79 19.62
CA ILE A 206 32.35 17.41 19.47
C ILE A 206 32.26 16.97 18.00
N LEU A 207 31.14 17.27 17.33
CA LEU A 207 30.94 16.91 15.93
C LEU A 207 31.95 17.60 15.00
N ASP A 208 32.21 18.88 15.21
CA ASP A 208 33.14 19.68 14.41
C ASP A 208 34.59 19.25 14.61
N GLN A 209 35.01 19.04 15.86
CA GLN A 209 36.40 18.64 16.17
C GLN A 209 36.73 17.24 15.63
N LYS A 210 35.77 16.32 15.69
CA LYS A 210 35.97 14.92 15.28
C LYS A 210 35.51 14.62 13.86
N LYS A 211 34.95 15.63 13.17
CA LYS A 211 34.43 15.54 11.80
C LYS A 211 33.57 14.29 11.59
N VAL A 212 32.80 13.92 12.61
CA VAL A 212 32.06 12.64 12.68
C VAL A 212 30.66 12.77 12.04
N SER A 213 30.26 13.98 11.66
CA SER A 213 28.97 14.24 11.02
C SER A 213 29.12 14.82 9.62
N SER A 214 28.31 14.33 8.70
CA SER A 214 28.15 14.83 7.34
C SER A 214 26.68 15.15 7.05
N PRO A 215 26.38 16.01 6.05
CA PRO A 215 25.01 16.14 5.55
C PRO A 215 24.47 14.77 5.08
N GLY A 216 23.24 14.45 5.46
CA GLY A 216 22.60 13.15 5.26
C GLY A 216 22.89 12.10 6.36
N GLN A 217 23.73 12.41 7.35
CA GLN A 217 24.10 11.47 8.41
C GLN A 217 22.91 11.21 9.36
N GLN A 218 22.53 9.93 9.49
CA GLN A 218 21.56 9.47 10.49
C GLN A 218 22.23 9.43 11.87
N ILE A 219 21.55 10.02 12.86
CA ILE A 219 21.97 10.12 14.26
C ILE A 219 20.87 9.48 15.14
N LEU A 220 21.26 8.57 16.02
CA LEU A 220 20.38 7.92 16.98
C LEU A 220 20.75 8.41 18.38
N ASN A 221 19.92 9.28 18.96
CA ASN A 221 20.13 9.81 20.31
C ASN A 221 19.46 8.90 21.34
N ILE A 222 20.24 8.30 22.23
CA ILE A 222 19.71 7.44 23.30
C ILE A 222 19.40 8.31 24.51
N GLU A 223 18.12 8.42 24.85
CA GLU A 223 17.63 9.07 26.07
C GLU A 223 16.68 8.12 26.80
N ASN A 224 16.89 7.94 28.11
CA ASN A 224 16.06 7.04 28.94
C ASN A 224 15.90 5.61 28.39
N GLY A 225 16.92 5.11 27.68
CA GLY A 225 16.89 3.79 27.03
C GLY A 225 16.12 3.72 25.72
N ILE A 226 15.65 4.85 25.18
CA ILE A 226 14.95 4.95 23.90
C ILE A 226 15.86 5.67 22.90
N ALA A 227 16.06 5.07 21.72
CA ALA A 227 16.79 5.69 20.63
C ALA A 227 15.85 6.54 19.78
N GLN A 228 16.03 7.86 19.81
CA GLN A 228 15.33 8.83 18.98
C GLN A 228 16.14 9.12 17.71
N GLU A 229 15.48 9.18 16.55
CA GLU A 229 16.14 9.41 15.28
C GLU A 229 16.24 10.89 14.91
N TYR A 230 17.42 11.27 14.42
CA TYR A 230 17.76 12.61 13.93
C TYR A 230 18.50 12.49 12.60
N LEU A 231 18.37 13.51 11.76
CA LEU A 231 19.08 13.61 10.49
C LEU A 231 19.89 14.91 10.47
N ASN A 232 21.19 14.81 10.20
CA ASN A 232 22.00 16.00 9.90
C ASN A 232 21.71 16.42 8.47
N ILE A 233 21.11 17.60 8.25
CA ILE A 233 20.79 18.10 6.90
C ILE A 233 21.84 19.08 6.35
N GLY A 234 22.86 19.41 7.14
CA GLY A 234 23.92 20.34 6.78
C GLY A 234 23.48 21.80 6.74
N GLY A 235 24.47 22.71 6.64
CA GLY A 235 24.24 24.16 6.59
C GLY A 235 23.70 24.75 7.89
N ASP A 236 23.12 25.96 7.81
CA ASP A 236 22.62 26.73 8.97
C ASP A 236 21.38 26.13 9.64
N VAL A 237 20.73 25.13 9.01
CA VAL A 237 19.50 24.50 9.50
C VAL A 237 19.79 23.36 10.49
N GLY A 238 21.03 22.84 10.52
CA GLY A 238 21.52 21.95 11.59
C GLY A 238 21.02 20.50 11.57
N ILE A 239 20.93 19.88 12.75
CA ILE A 239 20.43 18.52 12.97
C ILE A 239 18.94 18.59 13.29
N VAL A 240 18.12 17.89 12.52
CA VAL A 240 16.66 17.87 12.70
C VAL A 240 16.21 16.54 13.29
N LYS A 241 15.32 16.59 14.28
CA LYS A 241 14.66 15.38 14.79
C LYS A 241 13.81 14.80 13.66
N VAL A 242 14.09 13.55 13.30
CA VAL A 242 13.20 12.75 12.47
C VAL A 242 12.11 12.32 13.42
N GLY A 243 11.08 13.15 13.54
CA GLY A 243 10.06 12.97 14.57
C GLY A 243 9.47 11.57 14.52
N ASP A 244 9.15 11.04 15.71
CA ASP A 244 8.03 10.12 15.94
C ASP A 244 6.69 10.77 15.58
N SER A 245 6.64 11.60 14.53
CA SER A 245 5.44 11.63 13.73
C SER A 245 5.43 10.28 13.01
N THR A 246 4.80 9.28 13.63
CA THR A 246 3.70 8.70 12.88
C THR A 246 2.88 9.91 12.44
N ARG A 247 3.10 10.40 11.22
CA ARG A 247 1.99 11.06 10.55
C ARG A 247 0.93 9.96 10.61
N ASP A 248 -0.07 10.11 11.46
CA ASP A 248 -1.31 9.38 11.27
C ASP A 248 -1.90 10.02 10.02
N ILE A 249 -1.43 9.54 8.87
CA ILE A 249 -1.85 9.92 7.51
C ILE A 249 -3.28 9.42 7.24
N GLY A 250 -3.96 8.92 8.26
CA GLY A 250 -5.21 8.19 8.20
C GLY A 250 -4.97 6.69 8.29
N LYS A 251 -5.94 5.99 8.88
CA LYS A 251 -6.02 4.53 8.81
C LYS A 251 -6.06 4.11 7.34
N THR A 252 -5.43 2.99 7.01
CA THR A 252 -5.70 2.36 5.73
C THR A 252 -7.15 1.90 5.72
N ILE A 253 -7.87 2.26 4.67
CA ILE A 253 -9.25 1.83 4.46
C ILE A 253 -9.28 1.07 3.15
N ILE A 254 -9.98 -0.06 3.13
CA ILE A 254 -10.28 -0.79 1.91
C ILE A 254 -11.79 -0.84 1.75
N GLN A 255 -12.28 -0.50 0.56
CA GLN A 255 -13.68 -0.64 0.21
C GLN A 255 -13.81 -1.74 -0.82
N PHE A 256 -14.53 -2.80 -0.46
CA PHE A 256 -15.01 -3.79 -1.41
C PHE A 256 -16.47 -3.50 -1.68
N SER A 257 -16.77 -3.05 -2.89
CA SER A 257 -18.15 -3.04 -3.37
C SER A 257 -18.31 -4.11 -4.45
N ARG A 258 -19.56 -4.55 -4.66
CA ARG A 258 -19.87 -5.41 -5.80
C ARG A 258 -19.48 -4.77 -7.15
N ARG A 259 -19.23 -3.47 -7.19
CA ARG A 259 -19.25 -2.67 -8.42
C ARG A 259 -18.08 -1.70 -8.50
N ALA A 260 -16.97 -2.05 -7.86
CA ALA A 260 -15.64 -1.42 -7.87
C ALA A 260 -14.99 -1.68 -6.51
N GLY A 261 -13.70 -1.41 -6.41
CA GLY A 261 -13.05 -1.26 -5.12
C GLY A 261 -12.09 -0.08 -5.11
N GLY A 262 -11.71 0.28 -3.91
CA GLY A 262 -10.66 1.26 -3.70
C GLY A 262 -10.00 1.04 -2.37
N MET A 263 -8.95 1.80 -2.12
CA MET A 263 -8.30 1.87 -0.84
C MET A 263 -7.63 3.21 -0.59
N ILE A 264 -7.48 3.56 0.67
CA ILE A 264 -6.59 4.64 1.11
C ILE A 264 -5.31 4.02 1.64
N VAL A 265 -4.17 4.41 1.07
CA VAL A 265 -2.84 4.07 1.60
C VAL A 265 -2.08 5.37 1.79
N ASN A 266 -1.58 5.64 2.99
CA ASN A 266 -0.84 6.86 3.28
C ASN A 266 -1.61 8.14 2.89
N GLY A 267 -2.92 8.14 3.18
CA GLY A 267 -3.83 9.22 2.83
C GLY A 267 -4.00 9.47 1.32
N ASP A 268 -3.52 8.58 0.45
CA ASP A 268 -3.74 8.65 -0.99
C ASP A 268 -4.80 7.61 -1.39
N ILE A 269 -5.75 7.99 -2.26
CA ILE A 269 -6.80 7.09 -2.75
C ILE A 269 -6.29 6.32 -3.98
N TYR A 270 -6.50 5.01 -3.97
CA TYR A 270 -6.28 4.10 -5.08
C TYR A 270 -7.60 3.44 -5.45
N THR A 271 -7.96 3.39 -6.73
CA THR A 271 -9.19 2.76 -7.23
C THR A 271 -8.90 1.80 -8.37
N TRP A 272 -9.84 0.90 -8.62
CA TRP A 272 -9.82 -0.05 -9.73
C TRP A 272 -11.26 -0.36 -10.16
N GLY A 273 -11.40 -0.98 -11.33
CA GLY A 273 -12.68 -1.45 -11.84
C GLY A 273 -13.05 -0.84 -13.18
N ASN A 274 -14.35 -0.85 -13.49
CA ASN A 274 -14.87 -0.44 -14.79
C ASN A 274 -14.86 1.09 -14.93
N ASN A 275 -14.13 1.59 -15.91
CA ASN A 275 -13.88 3.01 -16.12
C ASN A 275 -14.99 3.71 -16.92
N ALA A 276 -16.16 3.10 -17.11
CA ALA A 276 -17.27 3.71 -17.86
C ALA A 276 -17.64 5.13 -17.40
N ASN A 277 -17.53 5.39 -16.09
CA ASN A 277 -17.71 6.69 -15.44
C ASN A 277 -16.40 7.27 -14.89
N GLU A 278 -15.26 6.87 -15.45
CA GLU A 278 -13.94 7.41 -15.13
C GLU A 278 -13.58 7.26 -13.64
N ILE A 279 -14.09 6.20 -13.01
CA ILE A 279 -13.90 5.95 -11.57
C ILE A 279 -12.41 5.77 -11.20
N VAL A 280 -11.60 5.44 -12.21
CA VAL A 280 -10.17 5.13 -12.10
C VAL A 280 -9.30 6.36 -12.44
N GLY A 281 -9.90 7.53 -12.71
CA GLY A 281 -9.16 8.77 -13.01
C GLY A 281 -8.23 8.66 -14.23
N LEU A 282 -8.53 7.71 -15.13
CA LEU A 282 -7.89 7.53 -16.43
C LEU A 282 -8.91 8.00 -17.45
N GLY A 283 -8.66 9.10 -18.17
CA GLY A 283 -9.65 9.82 -18.95
C GLY A 283 -10.46 8.99 -19.97
N ASP A 284 -10.18 9.14 -21.27
CA ASP A 284 -11.06 8.61 -22.31
C ASP A 284 -11.22 7.08 -22.30
N ASN A 285 -12.43 6.58 -22.55
CA ASN A 285 -12.74 5.15 -22.67
C ASN A 285 -12.21 4.48 -23.96
N THR A 286 -11.23 5.07 -24.65
CA THR A 286 -10.73 4.63 -25.98
C THR A 286 -9.76 3.45 -25.92
N TYR A 287 -9.46 2.93 -24.72
CA TYR A 287 -8.51 1.84 -24.52
C TYR A 287 -9.04 0.44 -24.88
N SER A 288 -10.32 0.30 -25.27
CA SER A 288 -10.87 -0.98 -25.74
C SER A 288 -10.41 -1.29 -27.16
N GLY A 289 -9.78 -2.46 -27.38
CA GLY A 289 -9.42 -2.92 -28.72
C GLY A 289 -10.64 -3.32 -29.57
N ALA A 290 -11.81 -3.42 -28.96
CA ALA A 290 -13.08 -3.74 -29.62
C ALA A 290 -13.82 -2.52 -30.19
N THR A 291 -14.45 -2.70 -31.35
CA THR A 291 -15.14 -1.65 -32.14
C THR A 291 -16.63 -1.49 -31.83
N SER A 292 -17.19 -2.27 -30.88
CA SER A 292 -18.62 -2.21 -30.56
C SER A 292 -18.95 -1.09 -29.56
N SER A 293 -20.05 -0.37 -29.78
CA SER A 293 -20.60 0.55 -28.77
C SER A 293 -20.96 -0.21 -27.48
N ASN A 294 -20.65 0.38 -26.32
CA ASN A 294 -20.94 -0.16 -24.97
C ASN A 294 -19.98 -1.25 -24.44
N ARG A 295 -18.68 -1.11 -24.71
CA ARG A 295 -17.61 -1.79 -23.98
C ARG A 295 -16.72 -0.76 -23.32
N TYR A 296 -16.31 -1.03 -22.09
CA TYR A 296 -15.53 -0.12 -21.27
C TYR A 296 -14.24 -0.79 -20.82
N PRO A 297 -13.14 0.00 -20.71
CA PRO A 297 -11.94 -0.48 -20.07
C PRO A 297 -12.22 -0.80 -18.60
N VAL A 298 -11.87 -2.01 -18.19
CA VAL A 298 -11.87 -2.46 -16.80
C VAL A 298 -10.43 -2.52 -16.35
N ILE A 299 -10.08 -1.61 -15.45
CA ILE A 299 -8.73 -1.50 -14.90
C ILE A 299 -8.63 -2.50 -13.75
N THR A 300 -7.74 -3.47 -13.91
CA THR A 300 -7.56 -4.56 -12.93
C THR A 300 -6.54 -4.19 -11.86
N GLY A 301 -5.67 -3.21 -12.10
CA GLY A 301 -4.67 -2.73 -11.15
C GLY A 301 -5.13 -1.53 -10.31
N LEU A 302 -4.43 -1.30 -9.20
CA LEU A 302 -4.57 -0.10 -8.38
C LEU A 302 -4.08 1.14 -9.15
N VAL A 303 -4.96 2.11 -9.36
CA VAL A 303 -4.61 3.42 -9.92
C VAL A 303 -4.84 4.50 -8.89
N ARG A 304 -3.84 5.35 -8.71
CA ARG A 304 -3.89 6.42 -7.74
C ARG A 304 -4.68 7.61 -8.27
N ALA A 305 -5.70 8.04 -7.54
CA ALA A 305 -6.51 9.20 -7.90
C ALA A 305 -5.68 10.49 -7.85
N LYS A 306 -5.92 11.38 -8.83
CA LYS A 306 -5.39 12.75 -8.83
C LYS A 306 -6.42 13.72 -8.29
N VAL A 307 -5.97 14.83 -7.73
CA VAL A 307 -6.83 15.83 -7.12
C VAL A 307 -6.42 17.20 -7.61
N LYS A 308 -7.39 18.05 -7.96
CA LYS A 308 -7.13 19.45 -8.27
C LYS A 308 -6.74 20.19 -6.99
N THR A 309 -5.46 20.56 -6.86
CA THR A 309 -4.98 21.25 -5.64
C THR A 309 -5.22 22.75 -5.66
N TYR A 310 -5.54 23.30 -6.85
CA TYR A 310 -5.63 24.74 -7.10
C TYR A 310 -4.33 25.50 -6.82
N ASN A 311 -3.21 24.77 -6.78
CA ASN A 311 -1.87 25.29 -6.75
C ASN A 311 -1.16 24.82 -8.02
N SER A 312 -1.01 25.74 -8.98
CA SER A 312 -0.40 25.44 -10.28
C SER A 312 1.01 24.86 -10.16
N ASN A 313 1.76 25.19 -9.09
CA ASN A 313 3.08 24.62 -8.85
C ASN A 313 3.05 23.12 -8.50
N ILE A 314 1.92 22.60 -7.99
CA ILE A 314 1.74 21.17 -7.68
C ILE A 314 1.13 20.44 -8.87
N ASP A 315 0.11 21.04 -9.48
CA ASP A 315 -0.69 20.40 -10.55
C ASP A 315 0.15 20.14 -11.81
N ASP A 316 1.13 20.99 -12.14
CA ASP A 316 1.78 20.98 -13.48
C ASP A 316 3.10 20.21 -13.58
N ARG A 317 3.71 19.71 -12.48
CA ARG A 317 5.05 19.07 -12.56
C ARG A 317 5.33 17.86 -11.66
N ASP A 318 4.76 17.73 -10.46
CA ASP A 318 5.20 16.70 -9.48
C ASP A 318 4.08 16.22 -8.54
N TYR A 319 2.82 16.20 -9.00
CA TYR A 319 1.64 15.94 -8.16
C TYR A 319 1.79 14.73 -7.21
N PHE A 320 2.15 13.56 -7.75
CA PHE A 320 2.23 12.33 -6.96
C PHE A 320 3.37 12.30 -5.95
N SER A 321 4.40 13.11 -6.16
CA SER A 321 5.57 13.26 -5.29
C SER A 321 5.41 14.41 -4.29
N SER A 322 4.49 15.35 -4.54
CA SER A 322 4.30 16.54 -3.73
C SER A 322 3.74 16.23 -2.33
N PRO A 323 4.40 16.66 -1.24
CA PRO A 323 3.89 16.47 0.13
C PRO A 323 2.70 17.39 0.45
N LEU A 324 2.40 18.36 -0.42
CA LEU A 324 1.34 19.37 -0.25
C LEU A 324 -0.02 18.92 -0.81
N ARG A 325 -0.08 17.73 -1.43
CA ARG A 325 -1.34 17.17 -1.91
C ARG A 325 -2.29 16.85 -0.74
N PRO A 326 -3.61 16.97 -0.93
CA PRO A 326 -4.58 16.58 0.08
C PRO A 326 -4.41 15.12 0.52
N LYS A 327 -4.61 14.88 1.81
CA LYS A 327 -4.58 13.54 2.42
C LYS A 327 -5.97 13.13 2.86
N PHE A 328 -6.37 11.92 2.55
CA PHE A 328 -7.72 11.40 2.72
C PHE A 328 -7.85 10.48 3.93
N VAL A 329 -8.98 10.57 4.61
CA VAL A 329 -9.36 9.75 5.78
C VAL A 329 -10.59 8.88 5.52
N ASP A 330 -11.32 9.15 4.44
CA ASP A 330 -12.44 8.34 3.98
C ASP A 330 -12.62 8.51 2.48
N PHE A 331 -13.21 7.52 1.81
CA PHE A 331 -13.51 7.62 0.38
C PHE A 331 -14.67 6.70 0.00
N PHE A 332 -15.33 6.99 -1.10
CA PHE A 332 -16.35 6.13 -1.69
C PHE A 332 -16.11 6.04 -3.19
N SER A 333 -16.05 4.82 -3.72
CA SER A 333 -15.90 4.58 -5.15
C SER A 333 -16.85 3.50 -5.65
N THR A 334 -17.60 3.82 -6.71
CA THR A 334 -18.43 2.84 -7.44
C THR A 334 -18.53 3.21 -8.91
N VAL A 335 -18.69 2.23 -9.79
CA VAL A 335 -18.91 2.44 -11.24
C VAL A 335 -20.06 3.40 -11.59
N TYR A 336 -20.99 3.71 -10.68
CA TYR A 336 -22.12 4.60 -10.94
C TYR A 336 -21.94 6.03 -10.44
N HIS A 337 -21.14 6.24 -9.40
CA HIS A 337 -20.99 7.54 -8.73
C HIS A 337 -19.57 8.09 -8.81
N SER A 338 -18.69 7.40 -9.54
CA SER A 338 -17.26 7.66 -9.54
C SER A 338 -16.65 7.61 -8.14
N THR A 339 -15.57 8.36 -7.94
CA THR A 339 -14.75 8.38 -6.73
C THR A 339 -14.87 9.73 -6.03
N CYS A 340 -15.16 9.68 -4.74
CA CYS A 340 -15.10 10.82 -3.84
C CYS A 340 -14.25 10.49 -2.61
N GLY A 341 -13.53 11.48 -2.08
CA GLY A 341 -12.71 11.36 -0.89
C GLY A 341 -12.97 12.50 0.11
N VAL A 342 -12.86 12.19 1.40
CA VAL A 342 -12.87 13.16 2.51
C VAL A 342 -11.44 13.35 3.01
N THR A 343 -10.95 14.59 3.07
CA THR A 343 -9.59 14.89 3.55
C THR A 343 -9.49 14.89 5.08
N VAL A 344 -8.27 14.90 5.61
CA VAL A 344 -7.99 15.08 7.05
C VAL A 344 -8.60 16.38 7.60
N GLU A 345 -8.68 17.44 6.79
CA GLU A 345 -9.33 18.70 7.15
C GLU A 345 -10.87 18.65 7.04
N GLY A 346 -11.41 17.56 6.48
CA GLY A 346 -12.83 17.37 6.23
C GLY A 346 -13.33 18.00 4.93
N ALA A 347 -12.44 18.34 3.99
CA ALA A 347 -12.84 18.75 2.65
C ALA A 347 -13.30 17.53 1.84
N ILE A 348 -14.30 17.67 0.99
CA ILE A 348 -14.71 16.62 0.04
C ILE A 348 -14.10 16.91 -1.32
N TYR A 349 -13.51 15.89 -1.95
CA TYR A 349 -13.05 15.93 -3.33
C TYR A 349 -13.70 14.82 -4.14
N CYS A 350 -14.28 15.14 -5.30
CA CYS A 350 -14.99 14.20 -6.16
C CYS A 350 -14.65 14.43 -7.63
N GLY A 351 -14.59 13.39 -8.46
CA GLY A 351 -14.24 13.51 -9.88
C GLY A 351 -14.77 12.36 -10.72
N GLY A 352 -14.40 12.33 -12.00
CA GLY A 352 -14.92 11.42 -13.04
C GLY A 352 -16.26 11.86 -13.66
N ALA A 353 -16.53 11.45 -14.90
CA ALA A 353 -17.77 11.66 -15.63
C ALA A 353 -18.89 10.88 -14.95
N THR A 354 -19.59 11.60 -14.10
CA THR A 354 -20.70 11.16 -13.29
C THR A 354 -21.90 10.71 -14.14
N GLY A 355 -21.88 9.46 -14.60
CA GLY A 355 -23.02 8.68 -15.09
C GLY A 355 -23.98 9.43 -16.02
N LEU A 356 -23.79 9.30 -17.34
CA LEU A 356 -24.48 9.90 -18.51
C LEU A 356 -25.84 10.63 -18.37
N THR A 357 -26.64 10.39 -17.35
CA THR A 357 -27.69 11.30 -16.92
C THR A 357 -27.09 12.56 -16.29
N SER A 358 -27.05 13.66 -17.04
CA SER A 358 -26.78 15.02 -16.53
C SER A 358 -27.95 15.54 -15.69
N SER A 359 -28.24 14.84 -14.58
CA SER A 359 -29.34 15.14 -13.66
C SER A 359 -28.79 15.34 -12.25
N PHE A 360 -29.36 16.27 -11.51
CA PHE A 360 -28.94 16.62 -10.14
C PHE A 360 -28.69 15.38 -9.26
N GLY A 361 -27.47 15.14 -8.77
CA GLY A 361 -27.17 14.01 -7.87
C GLY A 361 -26.40 12.83 -8.48
N SER A 362 -26.32 12.72 -9.81
CA SER A 362 -25.23 11.96 -10.45
C SER A 362 -23.96 12.81 -10.48
N ASN A 363 -24.08 14.06 -10.94
CA ASN A 363 -22.96 14.99 -11.06
C ASN A 363 -22.58 15.63 -9.72
N PHE A 364 -21.33 15.44 -9.28
CA PHE A 364 -20.74 16.30 -8.26
C PHE A 364 -20.37 17.66 -8.88
N THR A 365 -21.36 18.51 -9.17
CA THR A 365 -21.22 19.78 -9.93
C THR A 365 -20.66 20.96 -9.14
N HIS A 366 -20.43 20.82 -7.84
CA HIS A 366 -19.85 21.89 -7.01
C HIS A 366 -18.32 21.86 -7.06
N VAL A 367 -17.77 21.90 -8.27
CA VAL A 367 -16.33 22.12 -8.47
C VAL A 367 -16.03 23.59 -8.29
N VAL A 368 -14.99 23.92 -7.55
CA VAL A 368 -14.55 25.32 -7.37
C VAL A 368 -13.26 25.63 -8.13
N ASP A 369 -12.94 26.91 -8.34
CA ASP A 369 -11.61 27.41 -8.70
C ASP A 369 -10.72 27.62 -7.45
N SER A 370 -9.54 28.21 -7.64
CA SER A 370 -8.62 28.56 -6.54
C SER A 370 -9.20 29.54 -5.53
N ASN A 371 -10.23 30.30 -5.92
CA ASN A 371 -10.88 31.30 -5.09
C ASN A 371 -12.16 30.75 -4.42
N GLY A 372 -12.52 29.48 -4.65
CA GLY A 372 -13.73 28.87 -4.11
C GLY A 372 -14.99 29.15 -4.94
N ASN A 373 -14.87 29.76 -6.12
CA ASN A 373 -16.01 30.02 -7.00
C ASN A 373 -16.33 28.79 -7.85
N GLN A 374 -17.62 28.53 -8.10
CA GLN A 374 -18.03 27.40 -8.92
C GLN A 374 -17.49 27.52 -10.37
N VAL A 375 -16.98 26.41 -10.92
CA VAL A 375 -16.50 26.32 -12.30
C VAL A 375 -16.95 25.02 -12.97
N ASP A 376 -17.07 25.05 -14.29
CA ASP A 376 -17.26 23.85 -15.10
C ASP A 376 -15.91 23.14 -15.23
N SER A 377 -15.83 21.91 -14.72
CA SER A 377 -14.66 21.06 -14.92
C SER A 377 -14.87 20.11 -16.09
N ASN A 378 -13.88 20.05 -16.97
CA ASN A 378 -13.84 19.12 -18.11
C ASN A 378 -12.68 18.11 -18.02
N ASP A 379 -11.93 18.06 -16.89
CA ASP A 379 -10.84 17.08 -16.76
C ASP A 379 -11.35 15.82 -16.07
N PRO A 380 -11.56 14.72 -16.81
CA PRO A 380 -12.04 13.46 -16.28
C PRO A 380 -11.09 12.79 -15.28
N GLU A 381 -9.81 13.18 -15.26
CA GLU A 381 -8.78 12.52 -14.42
C GLU A 381 -8.69 13.07 -12.99
N MET A 382 -9.36 14.18 -12.69
CA MET A 382 -9.13 14.94 -11.46
C MET A 382 -10.33 14.88 -10.51
N LEU A 383 -10.05 14.67 -9.21
CA LEU A 383 -11.01 14.92 -8.14
C LEU A 383 -10.99 16.41 -7.77
N TYR A 384 -12.15 17.02 -7.68
CA TYR A 384 -12.35 18.44 -7.46
C TYR A 384 -12.98 18.72 -6.11
N ARG A 385 -12.56 19.81 -5.47
CA ARG A 385 -13.04 20.17 -4.13
C ARG A 385 -14.49 20.63 -4.18
N SER A 386 -15.28 20.18 -3.22
CA SER A 386 -16.61 20.70 -2.92
C SER A 386 -16.57 22.16 -2.48
N ARG A 387 -17.47 22.97 -3.03
CA ARG A 387 -17.72 24.34 -2.52
C ARG A 387 -18.32 24.37 -1.11
N TYR A 388 -19.12 23.35 -0.75
CA TYR A 388 -19.85 23.34 0.52
C TYR A 388 -19.00 22.71 1.63
N PHE A 389 -18.51 21.49 1.40
CA PHE A 389 -17.58 20.81 2.29
C PHE A 389 -16.15 21.15 1.89
N ASP A 390 -15.75 22.38 2.20
CA ASP A 390 -14.46 22.98 1.82
C ASP A 390 -13.30 22.63 2.78
N GLY A 391 -13.59 22.00 3.92
CA GLY A 391 -12.63 21.70 4.98
C GLY A 391 -12.35 22.88 5.94
N ILE A 392 -13.03 24.01 5.76
CA ILE A 392 -12.90 25.22 6.59
C ILE A 392 -14.24 25.52 7.26
N THR A 393 -15.29 25.78 6.48
CA THR A 393 -16.62 26.18 6.94
C THR A 393 -17.49 24.96 7.26
N ASN A 394 -17.58 24.00 6.35
CA ASN A 394 -18.22 22.71 6.60
C ASN A 394 -17.21 21.59 6.42
N LYS A 395 -17.17 20.68 7.38
CA LYS A 395 -16.19 19.60 7.44
C LYS A 395 -16.90 18.26 7.48
N ALA A 396 -16.61 17.41 6.50
CA ALA A 396 -17.07 16.04 6.45
C ALA A 396 -16.13 15.12 7.23
N SER A 397 -16.67 13.99 7.69
CA SER A 397 -15.90 12.89 8.30
C SER A 397 -16.09 11.58 7.56
N LYS A 398 -17.27 11.35 6.95
CA LYS A 398 -17.57 10.13 6.20
C LYS A 398 -18.58 10.41 5.09
N MET A 399 -18.50 9.66 4.00
CA MET A 399 -19.50 9.73 2.94
C MET A 399 -19.71 8.40 2.21
N PHE A 400 -20.89 8.27 1.62
CA PHE A 400 -21.19 7.25 0.61
C PHE A 400 -22.35 7.69 -0.29
N ALA A 401 -22.54 6.99 -1.41
CA ALA A 401 -23.66 7.21 -2.29
C ALA A 401 -24.52 5.95 -2.44
N ASN A 402 -25.81 6.16 -2.67
CA ASN A 402 -26.74 5.12 -3.06
C ASN A 402 -27.70 5.65 -4.14
N ASN A 403 -27.74 5.00 -5.29
CA ASN A 403 -28.51 5.44 -6.47
C ASN A 403 -28.11 6.84 -7.01
N GLN A 404 -28.74 7.92 -6.56
CA GLN A 404 -28.39 9.31 -6.90
C GLN A 404 -28.38 10.22 -5.67
N ILE A 405 -28.38 9.61 -4.47
CA ILE A 405 -28.30 10.33 -3.20
C ILE A 405 -26.94 10.07 -2.55
N TRP A 406 -26.25 11.14 -2.24
CA TRP A 406 -25.09 11.16 -1.36
C TRP A 406 -25.54 11.39 0.07
N LEU A 407 -24.98 10.62 1.01
CA LEU A 407 -25.05 10.91 2.43
C LEU A 407 -23.66 11.23 2.94
N ILE A 408 -23.59 12.34 3.67
CA ILE A 408 -22.34 12.94 4.16
C ILE A 408 -22.50 13.18 5.66
N LEU A 409 -21.66 12.54 6.46
CA LEU A 409 -21.55 12.83 7.88
C LEU A 409 -20.58 13.98 8.08
N SER A 410 -21.00 15.01 8.83
CA SER A 410 -20.11 16.10 9.22
C SER A 410 -19.32 15.75 10.48
N GLN A 411 -18.17 16.40 10.67
CA GLN A 411 -17.40 16.30 11.92
C GLN A 411 -18.19 16.78 13.14
N GLY A 412 -19.21 17.63 12.94
CA GLY A 412 -20.15 18.07 13.98
C GLY A 412 -21.31 17.09 14.24
N GLY A 413 -21.27 15.90 13.65
CA GLY A 413 -22.26 14.83 13.83
C GLY A 413 -23.60 15.05 13.14
N ASP A 414 -23.69 15.98 12.20
CA ASP A 414 -24.88 16.16 11.37
C ASP A 414 -24.78 15.33 10.09
N ILE A 415 -25.90 14.76 9.65
CA ILE A 415 -25.98 14.09 8.36
C ILE A 415 -26.52 15.07 7.33
N TYR A 416 -25.84 15.19 6.21
CA TYR A 416 -26.26 15.94 5.04
C TYR A 416 -26.59 14.97 3.91
N ARG A 417 -27.55 15.37 3.09
CA ARG A 417 -27.96 14.63 1.90
C ARG A 417 -27.86 15.51 0.67
N TRP A 418 -27.48 14.91 -0.44
CA TRP A 418 -27.28 15.65 -1.67
C TRP A 418 -27.60 14.81 -2.91
N GLY A 419 -28.22 15.43 -3.92
CA GLY A 419 -28.81 14.74 -5.07
C GLY A 419 -30.31 14.46 -4.93
N TYR A 420 -30.84 13.52 -5.71
CA TYR A 420 -32.24 13.11 -5.65
C TYR A 420 -32.39 11.65 -5.22
N ASP A 421 -33.62 11.32 -4.85
CA ASP A 421 -34.00 9.97 -4.45
C ASP A 421 -35.44 9.69 -4.88
N PHE A 422 -35.70 8.42 -5.17
CA PHE A 422 -37.03 7.86 -5.49
C PHE A 422 -37.31 6.56 -4.72
N SER A 423 -36.48 6.22 -3.72
CA SER A 423 -36.57 4.99 -2.92
C SER A 423 -36.38 5.24 -1.42
N GLY A 424 -36.61 6.46 -0.95
CA GLY A 424 -36.69 6.78 0.49
C GLY A 424 -35.37 6.73 1.27
N PHE A 425 -34.24 6.68 0.59
CA PHE A 425 -32.89 6.75 1.15
C PHE A 425 -32.49 8.15 1.62
N SER A 426 -33.18 9.21 1.17
CA SER A 426 -32.91 10.60 1.57
C SER A 426 -33.22 10.89 3.05
N GLY A 427 -34.03 10.07 3.70
CA GLY A 427 -34.42 10.28 5.10
C GLY A 427 -35.47 11.38 5.31
N ASN A 428 -36.10 11.93 4.26
CA ASN A 428 -37.10 13.00 4.38
C ASN A 428 -38.51 12.51 4.77
N GLY A 429 -38.70 11.21 4.97
CA GLY A 429 -40.00 10.60 5.24
C GLY A 429 -40.86 10.38 3.99
N SER A 430 -40.32 10.58 2.78
CA SER A 430 -40.96 10.33 1.49
C SER A 430 -40.07 9.43 0.65
N THR A 431 -40.66 8.71 -0.32
CA THR A 431 -39.86 7.96 -1.30
C THR A 431 -39.11 8.91 -2.22
N GLN A 432 -39.62 10.12 -2.41
CA GLN A 432 -39.07 11.11 -3.32
C GLN A 432 -38.38 12.26 -2.58
N PHE A 433 -37.21 12.65 -3.07
CA PHE A 433 -36.49 13.85 -2.64
C PHE A 433 -35.82 14.47 -3.85
N ASN A 434 -36.04 15.76 -4.10
CA ASN A 434 -35.49 16.51 -5.25
C ASN A 434 -35.67 15.89 -6.65
N TYR A 435 -36.52 14.86 -6.81
CA TYR A 435 -36.68 14.09 -8.04
C TYR A 435 -37.10 14.93 -9.27
N ASN A 436 -37.91 15.97 -9.07
CA ASN A 436 -38.38 16.85 -10.15
C ASN A 436 -37.49 18.09 -10.36
N TYR A 437 -36.39 18.24 -9.62
CA TYR A 437 -35.55 19.43 -9.64
C TYR A 437 -34.17 19.11 -10.19
N THR A 438 -33.84 19.61 -11.38
CA THR A 438 -32.51 19.49 -12.01
C THR A 438 -31.57 20.62 -11.60
N ASN A 439 -31.74 21.22 -10.41
CA ASN A 439 -30.89 22.33 -9.99
C ASN A 439 -29.55 21.82 -9.46
N GLU A 440 -28.59 21.69 -10.37
CA GLU A 440 -27.19 21.32 -10.11
C GLU A 440 -26.46 22.26 -9.13
N ASN A 441 -27.03 23.43 -8.82
CA ASN A 441 -26.46 24.40 -7.90
C ASN A 441 -27.03 24.30 -6.47
N LEU A 442 -27.84 23.28 -6.14
CA LEU A 442 -28.34 23.12 -4.77
C LEU A 442 -27.23 22.61 -3.85
N ASP A 443 -27.07 23.27 -2.70
CA ASP A 443 -26.17 22.80 -1.66
C ASP A 443 -26.70 21.54 -0.95
N PRO A 444 -25.81 20.74 -0.33
CA PRO A 444 -26.21 19.66 0.56
C PRO A 444 -27.19 20.13 1.63
N GLN A 445 -28.27 19.38 1.81
CA GLN A 445 -29.31 19.70 2.79
C GLN A 445 -29.11 18.87 4.06
N LYS A 446 -29.19 19.53 5.22
CA LYS A 446 -29.12 18.83 6.51
C LYS A 446 -30.35 17.95 6.73
N LEU A 447 -30.13 16.68 7.06
CA LEU A 447 -31.14 15.76 7.54
C LEU A 447 -31.43 16.06 9.02
N THR A 448 -32.69 16.39 9.34
CA THR A 448 -33.09 16.67 10.72
C THR A 448 -33.60 15.39 11.38
N VAL A 449 -32.86 14.93 12.38
CA VAL A 449 -33.25 13.79 13.22
C VAL A 449 -33.43 14.27 14.65
N SER A 450 -34.57 13.97 15.25
CA SER A 450 -34.82 14.26 16.65
C SER A 450 -35.38 13.04 17.37
N ASN A 451 -35.02 12.90 18.64
CA ASN A 451 -35.54 11.92 19.57
C ASN A 451 -36.09 12.67 20.79
N ASN A 452 -37.39 12.50 21.08
CA ASN A 452 -38.08 13.23 22.15
C ASN A 452 -37.88 14.76 22.13
N GLY A 453 -37.82 15.35 20.93
CA GLY A 453 -37.63 16.79 20.74
C GLY A 453 -36.17 17.27 20.75
N THR A 454 -35.22 16.41 21.10
CA THR A 454 -33.78 16.72 21.09
C THR A 454 -33.16 16.34 19.76
N SER A 455 -32.33 17.22 19.18
CA SER A 455 -31.59 16.91 17.96
C SER A 455 -30.58 15.80 18.21
N VAL A 456 -30.59 14.77 17.36
CA VAL A 456 -29.64 13.65 17.44
C VAL A 456 -28.39 13.99 16.64
N LYS A 457 -27.22 13.63 17.18
CA LYS A 457 -25.92 13.73 16.52
C LYS A 457 -25.34 12.34 16.31
N PHE A 458 -24.55 12.18 15.26
CA PHE A 458 -24.04 10.90 14.81
C PHE A 458 -22.51 10.83 14.86
N SER A 459 -22.00 9.65 15.18
CA SER A 459 -20.57 9.32 15.17
C SER A 459 -20.18 8.54 13.93
N ASP A 460 -21.10 7.79 13.32
CA ASP A 460 -20.83 7.01 12.11
C ASP A 460 -22.09 6.85 11.21
N ILE A 461 -21.86 6.61 9.92
CA ILE A 461 -22.87 6.24 8.93
C ILE A 461 -22.38 5.05 8.07
N THR A 462 -23.29 4.20 7.63
CA THR A 462 -23.00 3.03 6.79
C THR A 462 -24.22 2.62 5.96
N TYR A 463 -24.10 1.60 5.11
CA TYR A 463 -25.17 1.12 4.25
C TYR A 463 -25.04 -0.37 3.92
N LEU A 464 -26.14 -0.97 3.47
CA LEU A 464 -26.18 -2.36 2.99
C LEU A 464 -25.99 -2.41 1.47
N LEU A 465 -25.30 -3.45 0.98
CA LEU A 465 -24.81 -3.52 -0.40
C LEU A 465 -25.77 -4.22 -1.37
N THR A 466 -26.63 -5.13 -0.90
CA THR A 466 -27.47 -5.97 -1.77
C THR A 466 -28.73 -5.25 -2.23
N ILE A 467 -28.94 -5.15 -3.55
CA ILE A 467 -30.17 -4.61 -4.13
C ILE A 467 -31.38 -5.41 -3.63
N GLY A 468 -32.48 -4.75 -3.34
CA GLY A 468 -33.66 -5.36 -2.72
C GLY A 468 -33.65 -5.29 -1.19
N TYR A 469 -32.47 -5.21 -0.57
CA TYR A 469 -32.30 -5.18 0.88
C TYR A 469 -31.57 -3.93 1.40
N ARG A 470 -31.17 -3.00 0.52
CA ARG A 470 -30.41 -1.81 0.89
C ARG A 470 -31.12 -0.99 1.97
N LYS A 471 -30.34 -0.57 2.97
CA LYS A 471 -30.72 0.37 4.04
C LYS A 471 -29.55 1.28 4.34
N MET A 472 -29.86 2.47 4.83
CA MET A 472 -28.90 3.34 5.50
C MET A 472 -28.87 2.98 6.98
N GLY A 473 -27.68 3.02 7.58
CA GLY A 473 -27.46 2.89 9.02
C GLY A 473 -26.70 4.10 9.55
N ALA A 474 -27.03 4.56 10.73
CA ALA A 474 -26.30 5.62 11.42
C ALA A 474 -26.18 5.30 12.91
N LEU A 475 -25.00 5.54 13.47
CA LEU A 475 -24.71 5.39 14.90
C LEU A 475 -24.73 6.77 15.55
N SER A 476 -25.57 6.96 16.57
CA SER A 476 -25.62 8.21 17.32
C SER A 476 -24.43 8.34 18.27
N GLN A 477 -24.15 9.56 18.72
CA GLN A 477 -23.15 9.81 19.77
C GLN A 477 -23.54 9.22 21.13
N ASP A 478 -24.83 8.96 21.34
CA ASP A 478 -25.37 8.30 22.53
C ASP A 478 -25.34 6.75 22.42
N GLY A 479 -24.87 6.21 21.29
CA GLY A 479 -24.78 4.78 21.04
C GLY A 479 -26.06 4.13 20.49
N ASP A 480 -27.04 4.90 20.05
CA ASP A 480 -28.26 4.40 19.41
C ASP A 480 -28.04 4.15 17.92
N ILE A 481 -28.69 3.12 17.35
CA ILE A 481 -28.67 2.86 15.91
C ILE A 481 -29.96 3.33 15.26
N TYR A 482 -29.81 4.05 14.14
CA TYR A 482 -30.90 4.51 13.29
C TYR A 482 -30.79 3.88 11.91
N ILE A 483 -31.91 3.38 11.37
CA ILE A 483 -31.96 2.83 10.01
C ILE A 483 -33.11 3.41 9.19
N TRP A 484 -32.93 3.54 7.88
CA TRP A 484 -33.97 3.99 6.94
C TRP A 484 -33.65 3.61 5.48
N GLY A 485 -34.56 3.93 4.57
CA GLY A 485 -34.54 3.49 3.17
C GLY A 485 -35.55 2.36 2.94
N ILE A 486 -36.03 2.22 1.70
CA ILE A 486 -37.00 1.18 1.35
C ILE A 486 -36.65 0.53 0.02
N GLU A 487 -36.74 -0.80 0.00
CA GLU A 487 -36.53 -1.64 -1.17
C GLU A 487 -37.57 -2.77 -1.16
N SER A 488 -37.70 -3.47 -2.31
CA SER A 488 -38.77 -4.44 -2.55
C SER A 488 -38.78 -5.65 -1.61
N GLU A 489 -37.62 -6.06 -1.09
CA GLU A 489 -37.55 -7.17 -0.12
C GLU A 489 -37.76 -6.73 1.33
N ILE A 490 -37.93 -5.43 1.56
CA ILE A 490 -38.31 -4.90 2.87
C ILE A 490 -39.81 -4.57 2.92
N ALA A 491 -40.31 -3.83 1.93
CA ALA A 491 -41.70 -3.40 1.85
C ALA A 491 -42.12 -3.05 0.41
N SER A 492 -43.42 -2.97 0.16
CA SER A 492 -44.01 -2.68 -1.15
C SER A 492 -43.89 -1.21 -1.60
N GLY A 493 -42.76 -0.55 -1.35
CA GLY A 493 -42.47 0.82 -1.80
C GLY A 493 -43.20 1.94 -1.05
N ASN A 494 -43.97 1.65 -0.01
CA ASN A 494 -44.60 2.69 0.83
C ASN A 494 -43.75 3.00 2.07
N CYS A 495 -43.43 4.28 2.28
CA CYS A 495 -42.71 4.74 3.47
C CYS A 495 -43.46 4.47 4.77
N SER A 496 -44.78 4.68 4.77
CA SER A 496 -45.63 4.58 5.95
C SER A 496 -46.21 3.17 6.08
N VAL A 497 -45.83 2.47 7.14
CA VAL A 497 -46.25 1.09 7.42
C VAL A 497 -46.76 0.96 8.85
N ASN A 498 -47.62 -0.02 9.08
CA ASN A 498 -48.06 -0.41 10.42
C ASN A 498 -47.78 -1.90 10.59
N TRP A 499 -46.73 -2.21 11.36
CA TRP A 499 -46.31 -3.58 11.65
C TRP A 499 -46.27 -3.77 13.15
N GLU A 500 -46.81 -4.90 13.62
CA GLU A 500 -46.89 -5.23 15.05
C GLU A 500 -47.50 -4.07 15.87
N SER A 501 -48.62 -3.53 15.36
CA SER A 501 -49.37 -2.42 15.96
C SER A 501 -48.59 -1.12 16.15
N THR A 502 -47.44 -0.96 15.47
CA THR A 502 -46.60 0.23 15.54
C THR A 502 -46.52 0.89 14.17
N TYR A 503 -46.88 2.16 14.13
CA TYR A 503 -46.69 2.99 12.94
C TYR A 503 -45.21 3.35 12.77
N MET A 504 -44.68 3.18 11.57
CA MET A 504 -43.30 3.54 11.23
C MET A 504 -43.26 4.24 9.87
N ASN A 505 -42.29 5.15 9.71
CA ASN A 505 -41.93 5.71 8.41
C ASN A 505 -40.52 5.22 8.03
N LEU A 506 -40.45 4.22 7.15
CA LEU A 506 -39.21 3.59 6.71
C LEU A 506 -38.28 4.52 5.92
N CYS A 507 -38.80 5.65 5.42
CA CYS A 507 -38.05 6.64 4.65
C CYS A 507 -37.55 7.80 5.53
N LYS A 508 -37.69 7.70 6.85
CA LYS A 508 -37.14 8.61 7.85
C LYS A 508 -36.23 7.80 8.79
N PRO A 509 -35.14 8.35 9.33
CA PRO A 509 -34.32 7.65 10.33
C PRO A 509 -35.17 7.11 11.47
N LEU A 510 -35.24 5.77 11.59
CA LEU A 510 -35.94 5.06 12.65
C LEU A 510 -34.92 4.55 13.66
N LYS A 511 -35.08 4.94 14.93
CA LYS A 511 -34.31 4.34 16.03
C LYS A 511 -34.68 2.85 16.11
N VAL A 512 -33.67 1.99 16.12
CA VAL A 512 -33.84 0.56 16.37
C VAL A 512 -34.24 0.36 17.83
N ASP A 513 -35.32 -0.37 18.07
CA ASP A 513 -35.89 -0.58 19.40
C ASP A 513 -35.07 -1.61 20.20
N THR A 514 -34.21 -1.11 21.09
CA THR A 514 -33.33 -1.92 21.94
C THR A 514 -32.78 -1.08 23.10
N ASP A 515 -32.49 -1.73 24.23
CA ASP A 515 -31.84 -1.13 25.39
C ASP A 515 -30.29 -1.15 25.29
N LEU A 516 -29.75 -1.68 24.19
CA LEU A 516 -28.30 -1.77 23.95
C LEU A 516 -27.72 -0.45 23.46
N SER A 517 -26.48 -0.16 23.89
CA SER A 517 -25.67 0.94 23.35
C SER A 517 -24.52 0.40 22.53
N PHE A 518 -24.25 1.03 21.39
CA PHE A 518 -23.27 0.62 20.41
C PHE A 518 -22.10 1.60 20.30
N LYS A 519 -20.91 1.09 20.02
CA LYS A 519 -19.69 1.87 19.77
C LYS A 519 -19.25 1.84 18.30
N SER A 520 -19.74 0.88 17.51
CA SER A 520 -19.47 0.82 16.07
C SER A 520 -20.59 0.11 15.31
N ILE A 521 -20.75 0.50 14.05
CA ILE A 521 -21.64 -0.15 13.08
C ILE A 521 -20.91 -0.29 11.74
N SER A 522 -21.09 -1.41 11.06
CA SER A 522 -20.56 -1.62 9.71
C SER A 522 -21.61 -2.25 8.80
N GLY A 523 -21.47 -1.99 7.51
CA GLY A 523 -22.40 -2.50 6.49
C GLY A 523 -22.01 -3.91 6.06
N GLY A 524 -22.96 -4.83 6.05
CA GLY A 524 -22.85 -6.12 5.37
C GLY A 524 -23.61 -6.11 4.04
N LEU A 525 -23.85 -7.31 3.51
CA LEU A 525 -24.66 -7.47 2.30
C LEU A 525 -26.12 -7.07 2.55
N GLU A 526 -26.75 -7.67 3.58
CA GLU A 526 -28.18 -7.49 3.89
C GLU A 526 -28.46 -7.24 5.39
N ALA A 527 -27.42 -7.19 6.22
CA ALA A 527 -27.51 -6.86 7.63
C ALA A 527 -26.32 -5.99 8.05
N PHE A 528 -26.53 -5.19 9.09
CA PHE A 528 -25.46 -4.44 9.73
C PHE A 528 -24.82 -5.30 10.82
N VAL A 529 -23.49 -5.24 10.90
CA VAL A 529 -22.73 -5.75 12.04
C VAL A 529 -22.55 -4.59 13.02
N ALA A 530 -23.11 -4.71 14.21
CA ALA A 530 -22.98 -3.72 15.27
C ALA A 530 -22.17 -4.29 16.42
N GLN A 531 -21.27 -3.47 17.00
CA GLN A 531 -20.56 -3.82 18.22
C GLN A 531 -21.04 -2.92 19.35
N SER A 532 -21.49 -3.56 20.41
CA SER A 532 -21.94 -2.90 21.64
C SER A 532 -20.77 -2.33 22.45
N THR A 533 -21.08 -1.49 23.43
CA THR A 533 -20.06 -0.92 24.35
C THR A 533 -19.39 -1.95 25.24
N ASP A 534 -19.99 -3.14 25.43
CA ASP A 534 -19.39 -4.28 26.15
C ASP A 534 -18.59 -5.23 25.24
N ASN A 535 -18.32 -4.80 23.99
CA ASN A 535 -17.57 -5.52 22.94
C ASN A 535 -18.29 -6.71 22.30
N LYS A 536 -19.57 -6.96 22.61
CA LYS A 536 -20.36 -8.03 21.95
C LYS A 536 -20.88 -7.62 20.58
N TYR A 537 -21.02 -8.60 19.70
CA TYR A 537 -21.48 -8.40 18.33
C TYR A 537 -22.96 -8.69 18.16
N TYR A 538 -23.60 -7.90 17.29
CA TYR A 538 -25.02 -8.03 16.99
C TYR A 538 -25.29 -7.94 15.49
N LYS A 539 -26.24 -8.75 15.03
CA LYS A 539 -26.84 -8.64 13.70
C LYS A 539 -28.04 -7.71 13.77
N ILE A 540 -28.04 -6.65 12.97
CA ILE A 540 -29.20 -5.76 12.82
C ILE A 540 -29.68 -5.81 11.38
N TYR A 541 -30.91 -6.28 11.18
CA TYR A 541 -31.51 -6.43 9.85
C TYR A 541 -33.02 -6.24 9.91
N GLN A 542 -33.66 -6.09 8.75
CA GLN A 542 -35.11 -5.89 8.69
C GLN A 542 -35.73 -6.90 7.73
N PRO A 543 -36.42 -7.95 8.23
CA PRO A 543 -37.15 -8.87 7.37
C PRO A 543 -38.29 -8.18 6.63
N LYS A 544 -38.72 -8.78 5.52
CA LYS A 544 -39.87 -8.33 4.74
C LYS A 544 -41.10 -8.16 5.60
N ASN A 545 -41.70 -6.98 5.55
CA ASN A 545 -42.91 -6.61 6.29
C ASN A 545 -42.82 -6.73 7.82
N LYS A 546 -41.62 -6.63 8.41
CA LYS A 546 -41.40 -6.70 9.86
C LYS A 546 -40.57 -5.53 10.39
N LYS A 547 -40.63 -5.31 11.70
CA LYS A 547 -39.74 -4.37 12.39
C LYS A 547 -38.27 -4.78 12.24
N PRO A 548 -37.32 -3.83 12.40
CA PRO A 548 -35.91 -4.18 12.53
C PRO A 548 -35.70 -5.13 13.71
N ILE A 549 -34.84 -6.13 13.54
CA ILE A 549 -34.50 -7.14 14.54
C ILE A 549 -33.03 -7.00 14.91
N VAL A 550 -32.74 -7.18 16.20
CA VAL A 550 -31.39 -7.24 16.77
C VAL A 550 -31.15 -8.64 17.32
N LEU A 551 -30.12 -9.34 16.85
CA LEU A 551 -29.74 -10.68 17.33
C LEU A 551 -28.32 -10.65 17.91
N SER A 552 -28.10 -11.28 19.07
CA SER A 552 -26.75 -11.45 19.64
C SER A 552 -26.03 -12.57 18.93
N ILE A 553 -24.84 -12.28 18.40
CA ILE A 553 -24.06 -13.26 17.66
C ILE A 553 -23.61 -14.40 18.57
N GLU A 554 -23.24 -14.09 19.81
CA GLU A 554 -22.78 -15.06 20.80
C GLU A 554 -23.83 -16.12 21.12
N GLU A 555 -25.13 -15.79 21.02
CA GLU A 555 -26.21 -16.76 21.17
C GLU A 555 -26.48 -17.52 19.85
N GLU A 556 -26.48 -16.83 18.71
CA GLU A 556 -26.76 -17.46 17.41
C GLU A 556 -25.71 -18.53 17.04
N ILE A 557 -24.42 -18.29 17.31
CA ILE A 557 -23.35 -19.23 16.95
C ILE A 557 -23.38 -20.52 17.77
N LYS A 558 -24.04 -20.57 18.94
CA LYS A 558 -24.17 -21.80 19.76
C LYS A 558 -24.91 -22.93 19.04
N SER A 559 -25.70 -22.58 18.01
CA SER A 559 -26.40 -23.54 17.18
C SER A 559 -25.51 -24.24 16.14
N TYR A 560 -24.29 -23.72 15.92
CA TYR A 560 -23.36 -24.25 14.94
C TYR A 560 -22.64 -25.49 15.46
N SER A 561 -22.44 -26.49 14.60
CA SER A 561 -21.79 -27.75 14.99
C SER A 561 -20.30 -27.60 15.31
N ASP A 562 -19.65 -26.58 14.76
CA ASP A 562 -18.25 -26.27 15.02
C ASP A 562 -18.06 -25.38 16.25
N TYR A 563 -19.12 -24.89 16.90
CA TYR A 563 -19.03 -24.06 18.11
C TYR A 563 -18.35 -24.80 19.27
N VAL A 564 -17.41 -24.13 19.93
CA VAL A 564 -16.70 -24.58 21.12
C VAL A 564 -16.71 -23.45 22.14
N ALA A 565 -17.38 -23.66 23.29
CA ALA A 565 -17.67 -22.60 24.25
C ALA A 565 -16.42 -21.89 24.83
N GLU A 566 -15.30 -22.61 24.96
CA GLU A 566 -14.03 -22.02 25.42
C GLU A 566 -13.41 -21.12 24.35
N ASP A 567 -13.29 -21.64 23.12
CA ASP A 567 -12.63 -20.95 22.01
C ASP A 567 -13.45 -19.77 21.49
N ASP A 568 -14.78 -19.89 21.46
CA ASP A 568 -15.72 -18.91 20.93
C ASP A 568 -16.29 -17.96 22.00
N SER A 569 -15.65 -17.91 23.18
CA SER A 569 -15.99 -16.96 24.24
C SER A 569 -15.64 -15.50 23.89
N GLU A 570 -14.67 -15.31 22.99
CA GLU A 570 -14.28 -14.04 22.41
C GLU A 570 -14.44 -14.10 20.88
N ILE A 571 -15.08 -13.08 20.31
CA ILE A 571 -15.22 -12.91 18.86
C ILE A 571 -14.37 -11.70 18.45
N LEU A 572 -13.41 -11.91 17.54
CA LEU A 572 -12.52 -10.86 17.02
C LEU A 572 -13.11 -10.16 15.80
N SER A 573 -13.89 -10.90 14.99
CA SER A 573 -14.51 -10.40 13.76
C SER A 573 -15.70 -11.27 13.40
N VAL A 574 -16.75 -10.66 12.84
CA VAL A 574 -17.91 -11.37 12.31
C VAL A 574 -18.44 -10.65 11.08
N ASP A 575 -18.97 -11.40 10.14
CA ASP A 575 -19.81 -10.88 9.07
C ASP A 575 -20.87 -11.92 8.69
N PHE A 576 -21.83 -11.52 7.86
CA PHE A 576 -22.97 -12.37 7.56
C PHE A 576 -22.91 -12.95 6.15
N SER A 577 -22.92 -14.28 6.10
CA SER A 577 -22.80 -15.10 4.90
C SER A 577 -24.11 -15.85 4.63
N THR A 578 -24.08 -16.77 3.68
CA THR A 578 -25.23 -17.58 3.27
C THR A 578 -24.98 -19.03 3.66
N LYS A 579 -25.93 -19.68 4.36
CA LYS A 579 -25.87 -21.13 4.54
C LYS A 579 -26.09 -21.80 3.19
N LEU A 580 -25.27 -22.81 2.88
CA LEU A 580 -25.37 -23.50 1.59
C LEU A 580 -26.76 -24.12 1.42
N GLY A 581 -27.44 -23.77 0.33
CA GLY A 581 -28.81 -24.23 0.03
C GLY A 581 -29.92 -23.42 0.71
N GLU A 582 -29.59 -22.37 1.46
CA GLU A 582 -30.55 -21.43 2.05
C GLU A 582 -30.55 -20.07 1.34
N GLY A 583 -31.42 -19.16 1.78
CA GLY A 583 -31.44 -17.78 1.29
C GLY A 583 -30.23 -16.98 1.77
N VAL A 584 -29.94 -15.86 1.09
CA VAL A 584 -28.82 -14.98 1.43
C VAL A 584 -28.89 -14.51 2.89
N ASN A 585 -27.73 -14.30 3.52
CA ASN A 585 -27.63 -13.74 4.88
C ASN A 585 -28.32 -14.62 5.95
N THR A 586 -28.42 -15.92 5.72
CA THR A 586 -28.87 -16.92 6.71
C THR A 586 -27.72 -17.49 7.55
N GLY A 587 -26.49 -17.27 7.09
CA GLY A 587 -25.27 -17.76 7.72
C GLY A 587 -24.52 -16.69 8.51
N ILE A 588 -23.56 -17.18 9.28
CA ILE A 588 -22.64 -16.38 10.10
C ILE A 588 -21.25 -16.94 9.87
N VAL A 589 -20.29 -16.05 9.64
CA VAL A 589 -18.87 -16.37 9.62
C VAL A 589 -18.17 -15.52 10.67
N TRP A 590 -17.35 -16.14 11.52
CA TRP A 590 -16.66 -15.44 12.60
C TRP A 590 -15.22 -15.89 12.78
N VAL A 591 -14.44 -15.02 13.41
CA VAL A 591 -13.09 -15.27 13.89
C VAL A 591 -13.13 -15.25 15.41
N ASN A 592 -12.69 -16.33 16.04
CA ASN A 592 -12.70 -16.47 17.49
C ASN A 592 -11.40 -15.94 18.15
N GLY A 593 -11.32 -15.99 19.49
CA GLY A 593 -10.16 -15.52 20.27
C GLY A 593 -8.85 -16.28 19.98
N ASN A 594 -8.93 -17.50 19.44
CA ASN A 594 -7.78 -18.31 19.03
C ASN A 594 -7.32 -18.06 17.57
N ASN A 595 -7.86 -17.02 16.94
CA ASN A 595 -7.62 -16.64 15.54
C ASN A 595 -8.06 -17.71 14.54
N GLU A 596 -9.17 -18.40 14.80
CA GLU A 596 -9.72 -19.45 13.93
C GLU A 596 -10.96 -18.94 13.20
N LEU A 597 -11.05 -19.22 11.89
CA LEU A 597 -12.22 -18.91 11.08
C LEU A 597 -13.24 -20.06 11.15
N LYS A 598 -14.47 -19.74 11.51
CA LYS A 598 -15.55 -20.70 11.78
C LYS A 598 -16.86 -20.26 11.12
N GLY A 599 -17.82 -21.19 11.04
CA GLY A 599 -19.14 -20.94 10.46
C GLY A 599 -19.25 -21.13 8.95
N ASP A 600 -20.13 -20.37 8.31
CA ASP A 600 -20.52 -20.57 6.91
C ASP A 600 -19.58 -19.83 5.93
N TYR A 601 -18.32 -20.26 5.85
CA TYR A 601 -17.31 -19.68 4.97
C TYR A 601 -17.13 -20.41 3.62
N PHE A 602 -17.92 -21.46 3.39
CA PHE A 602 -17.84 -22.28 2.18
C PHE A 602 -18.65 -21.72 1.03
N THR A 603 -18.20 -21.96 -0.20
CA THR A 603 -19.00 -21.87 -1.42
C THR A 603 -19.47 -23.27 -1.83
N SER A 604 -20.41 -23.35 -2.77
CA SER A 604 -20.86 -24.63 -3.37
C SER A 604 -19.69 -25.46 -3.93
N ASP A 605 -18.67 -24.80 -4.45
CA ASP A 605 -17.49 -25.41 -5.09
C ASP A 605 -16.46 -25.98 -4.10
N ASN A 606 -16.34 -25.43 -2.90
CA ASN A 606 -15.27 -25.79 -1.95
C ASN A 606 -15.75 -26.48 -0.66
N GLN A 607 -17.06 -26.63 -0.44
CA GLN A 607 -17.65 -27.26 0.75
C GLN A 607 -17.11 -28.66 1.09
N ASN A 608 -16.74 -29.44 0.07
CA ASN A 608 -16.25 -30.83 0.21
C ASN A 608 -14.75 -30.95 -0.06
N ASP A 609 -14.05 -29.83 -0.23
CA ASP A 609 -12.63 -29.81 -0.57
C ASP A 609 -11.77 -29.86 0.70
N GLU A 610 -11.08 -30.98 0.91
CA GLU A 610 -10.24 -31.20 2.10
C GLU A 610 -9.05 -30.23 2.12
N PHE A 611 -8.46 -29.93 0.96
CA PHE A 611 -7.34 -29.00 0.87
C PHE A 611 -7.76 -27.57 1.20
N PHE A 612 -8.97 -27.16 0.81
CA PHE A 612 -9.55 -25.88 1.21
C PHE A 612 -9.69 -25.79 2.74
N LYS A 613 -10.30 -26.80 3.38
CA LYS A 613 -10.48 -26.86 4.83
C LYS A 613 -9.15 -26.82 5.58
N GLU A 614 -8.18 -27.62 5.12
CA GLU A 614 -6.84 -27.64 5.69
C GLU A 614 -6.15 -26.28 5.55
N SER A 615 -6.27 -25.62 4.40
CA SER A 615 -5.71 -24.29 4.15
C SER A 615 -6.30 -23.23 5.08
N ILE A 616 -7.62 -23.18 5.22
CA ILE A 616 -8.31 -22.25 6.14
C ILE A 616 -7.83 -22.46 7.59
N SER A 617 -7.71 -23.72 8.04
CA SER A 617 -7.29 -24.06 9.41
C SER A 617 -5.84 -23.66 9.74
N LYS A 618 -4.97 -23.56 8.74
CA LYS A 618 -3.56 -23.18 8.91
C LYS A 618 -3.36 -21.67 9.01
N ILE A 619 -4.31 -20.87 8.52
CA ILE A 619 -4.24 -19.42 8.57
C ILE A 619 -4.78 -18.96 9.92
N LYS A 620 -4.03 -18.09 10.61
CA LYS A 620 -4.49 -17.47 11.85
C LYS A 620 -5.13 -16.13 11.54
N TRP A 621 -6.46 -16.08 11.63
CA TRP A 621 -7.28 -14.97 11.17
C TRP A 621 -7.42 -13.87 12.22
N LYS A 622 -7.43 -12.62 11.76
CA LYS A 622 -7.69 -11.41 12.52
C LYS A 622 -9.05 -10.80 12.16
N LYS A 623 -9.42 -10.80 10.87
CA LYS A 623 -10.67 -10.22 10.36
C LYS A 623 -11.24 -11.02 9.19
N ILE A 624 -12.55 -10.94 8.99
CA ILE A 624 -13.26 -11.52 7.84
C ILE A 624 -14.30 -10.54 7.30
N LYS A 625 -14.50 -10.54 5.97
CA LYS A 625 -15.51 -9.77 5.27
C LYS A 625 -16.17 -10.61 4.18
N VAL A 626 -17.50 -10.62 4.16
CA VAL A 626 -18.30 -11.18 3.07
C VAL A 626 -18.55 -10.06 2.05
N ILE A 627 -18.15 -10.31 0.80
CA ILE A 627 -18.18 -9.31 -0.27
C ILE A 627 -19.19 -9.66 -1.38
N GLN A 628 -19.67 -10.91 -1.44
CA GLN A 628 -20.63 -11.38 -2.43
C GLN A 628 -21.57 -12.48 -1.87
N ASP A 629 -22.79 -12.58 -2.40
CA ASP A 629 -23.91 -13.41 -1.90
C ASP A 629 -23.62 -14.91 -1.81
N ASP A 630 -22.82 -15.45 -2.72
CA ASP A 630 -22.42 -16.86 -2.81
C ASP A 630 -21.15 -17.13 -2.01
N ASN A 631 -20.99 -16.40 -0.89
CA ASN A 631 -19.85 -16.50 0.02
C ASN A 631 -18.50 -16.20 -0.65
N GLY A 632 -18.47 -15.20 -1.55
CA GLY A 632 -17.22 -14.52 -1.89
C GLY A 632 -16.72 -13.76 -0.67
N MET A 633 -15.50 -14.06 -0.21
CA MET A 633 -14.96 -13.53 1.05
C MET A 633 -13.52 -13.09 0.91
N CYS A 634 -13.16 -12.12 1.76
CA CYS A 634 -11.78 -11.74 2.02
C CYS A 634 -11.54 -11.66 3.53
N GLY A 635 -10.45 -12.28 3.99
CA GLY A 635 -10.02 -12.23 5.38
C GLY A 635 -8.58 -11.78 5.51
N ILE A 636 -8.24 -11.31 6.71
CA ILE A 636 -6.92 -10.81 7.09
C ILE A 636 -6.37 -11.71 8.17
N ASP A 637 -5.12 -12.11 8.05
CA ASP A 637 -4.43 -12.89 9.07
C ASP A 637 -3.76 -12.01 10.15
N ILE A 638 -3.16 -12.63 11.16
CA ILE A 638 -2.43 -11.93 12.23
C ILE A 638 -1.17 -11.20 11.76
N TYR A 639 -0.69 -11.47 10.54
CA TYR A 639 0.44 -10.80 9.89
C TYR A 639 -0.01 -9.67 8.94
N ASN A 640 -1.30 -9.32 8.97
CA ASN A 640 -1.94 -8.37 8.07
C ASN A 640 -1.83 -8.78 6.58
N GLN A 641 -1.81 -10.07 6.28
CA GLN A 641 -1.89 -10.58 4.92
C GLN A 641 -3.35 -10.81 4.53
N MET A 642 -3.73 -10.37 3.33
CA MET A 642 -5.09 -10.55 2.83
C MET A 642 -5.21 -11.83 2.01
N TYR A 643 -6.25 -12.60 2.31
CA TYR A 643 -6.62 -13.81 1.59
C TYR A 643 -8.05 -13.68 1.11
N CYS A 644 -8.30 -14.03 -0.15
CA CYS A 644 -9.67 -14.03 -0.68
C CYS A 644 -9.99 -15.36 -1.36
N TRP A 645 -11.27 -15.73 -1.38
CA TRP A 645 -11.80 -16.91 -2.09
C TRP A 645 -13.28 -16.73 -2.45
N GLY A 646 -13.74 -17.53 -3.41
CA GLY A 646 -15.06 -17.41 -4.01
C GLY A 646 -15.04 -16.50 -5.24
N LYS A 647 -16.22 -15.99 -5.62
CA LYS A 647 -16.40 -15.13 -6.79
C LYS A 647 -15.88 -13.71 -6.52
N MET A 648 -14.89 -13.27 -7.31
CA MET A 648 -14.19 -11.97 -7.16
C MET A 648 -14.50 -10.99 -8.29
N SER A 649 -15.57 -11.25 -9.01
CA SER A 649 -16.05 -10.48 -10.15
C SER A 649 -17.56 -10.36 -10.09
N PHE A 650 -18.06 -9.23 -10.56
CA PHE A 650 -19.50 -8.97 -10.64
C PHE A 650 -19.92 -8.90 -12.10
N TYR A 651 -21.02 -9.56 -12.40
CA TYR A 651 -21.62 -9.60 -13.72
C TYR A 651 -23.08 -9.20 -13.64
N ARG A 652 -23.51 -8.41 -14.62
CA ARG A 652 -24.90 -8.01 -14.80
C ARG A 652 -25.33 -8.35 -16.21
N SER A 653 -26.28 -9.27 -16.33
CA SER A 653 -26.93 -9.58 -17.60
C SER A 653 -28.07 -8.60 -17.86
N GLY A 654 -27.92 -7.81 -18.90
CA GLY A 654 -28.97 -6.94 -19.40
C GLY A 654 -28.52 -6.15 -20.62
N SER A 655 -29.44 -5.37 -21.16
CA SER A 655 -29.24 -4.56 -22.36
C SER A 655 -29.32 -3.05 -22.08
N SER A 656 -29.41 -2.65 -20.82
CA SER A 656 -29.39 -1.24 -20.43
C SER A 656 -27.95 -0.75 -20.24
N TYR A 657 -27.76 0.56 -20.36
CA TYR A 657 -26.49 1.21 -20.11
C TYR A 657 -25.92 0.87 -18.73
N ASN A 658 -26.78 0.86 -17.69
CA ASN A 658 -26.41 0.49 -16.33
C ASN A 658 -25.93 -0.95 -16.20
N ASP A 659 -26.37 -1.86 -17.08
CA ASP A 659 -25.91 -3.25 -17.08
C ASP A 659 -24.48 -3.34 -17.63
N TYR A 660 -24.16 -2.57 -18.68
CA TYR A 660 -22.84 -2.57 -19.33
C TYR A 660 -21.71 -2.06 -18.41
N MET A 661 -22.00 -1.07 -17.57
CA MET A 661 -21.02 -0.47 -16.66
C MET A 661 -20.79 -1.31 -15.40
N GLY A 662 -21.74 -2.19 -15.05
CA GLY A 662 -21.71 -2.94 -13.81
C GLY A 662 -20.61 -4.00 -13.77
N ASN A 663 -20.21 -4.53 -14.93
CA ASN A 663 -19.28 -5.66 -15.02
C ASN A 663 -17.86 -5.24 -14.60
N THR A 664 -17.34 -5.84 -13.53
CA THR A 664 -16.07 -5.42 -12.94
C THR A 664 -15.44 -6.49 -12.02
N PHE A 665 -14.20 -6.26 -11.60
CA PHE A 665 -13.51 -7.06 -10.58
C PHE A 665 -13.62 -6.37 -9.21
N MET A 666 -13.90 -7.14 -8.17
CA MET A 666 -14.00 -6.62 -6.80
C MET A 666 -12.63 -6.42 -6.16
N LEU A 667 -11.64 -7.21 -6.58
CA LEU A 667 -10.24 -7.11 -6.14
C LEU A 667 -9.35 -6.52 -7.23
N PRO A 668 -8.25 -5.85 -6.87
CA PRO A 668 -7.22 -5.60 -7.84
C PRO A 668 -6.52 -6.92 -8.18
N VAL A 669 -6.36 -7.18 -9.46
CA VAL A 669 -5.78 -8.41 -10.01
C VAL A 669 -4.53 -8.06 -10.79
N PHE A 670 -3.38 -8.10 -10.12
CA PHE A 670 -2.07 -7.99 -10.77
C PHE A 670 -1.59 -9.38 -11.16
N ASN A 671 -1.46 -9.61 -12.47
CA ASN A 671 -0.85 -10.79 -13.09
C ASN A 671 -1.07 -12.12 -12.31
N THR A 672 -2.17 -12.82 -12.62
CA THR A 672 -2.53 -14.09 -11.96
C THR A 672 -1.67 -15.27 -12.39
N ASN A 673 -0.73 -15.10 -13.34
CA ASN A 673 0.06 -16.20 -13.84
C ASN A 673 1.51 -15.82 -14.14
N LEU A 674 2.41 -16.13 -13.20
CA LEU A 674 3.87 -16.06 -13.39
C LEU A 674 4.39 -16.87 -14.60
N TYR A 675 3.57 -17.77 -15.16
CA TYR A 675 3.92 -18.64 -16.27
C TYR A 675 3.32 -18.24 -17.63
N ASP A 676 2.46 -17.21 -17.68
CA ASP A 676 1.90 -16.69 -18.94
C ASP A 676 2.52 -15.31 -19.24
N LEU A 677 3.80 -15.33 -19.68
CA LEU A 677 4.58 -14.12 -19.98
C LEU A 677 4.06 -13.35 -21.20
N ASP A 678 3.15 -13.94 -21.98
CA ASP A 678 2.62 -13.37 -23.22
C ASP A 678 1.29 -12.61 -23.00
N LYS A 679 0.72 -12.66 -21.80
CA LYS A 679 -0.53 -11.96 -21.46
C LYS A 679 -0.36 -11.08 -20.22
N ASP A 680 -0.36 -9.77 -20.45
CA ASP A 680 -0.44 -8.78 -19.38
C ASP A 680 -1.90 -8.31 -19.24
N PHE A 681 -2.55 -8.64 -18.12
CA PHE A 681 -3.96 -8.35 -17.89
C PHE A 681 -4.19 -7.03 -17.12
N LEU A 682 -3.30 -6.04 -17.24
CA LEU A 682 -3.49 -4.70 -16.66
C LEU A 682 -4.81 -4.03 -17.11
N LEU A 683 -5.32 -4.43 -18.26
CA LEU A 683 -6.58 -3.97 -18.84
C LEU A 683 -7.45 -5.15 -19.28
N ALA A 684 -8.69 -5.16 -18.79
CA ALA A 684 -9.74 -6.05 -19.25
C ALA A 684 -10.84 -5.26 -19.98
N GLU A 685 -11.69 -5.94 -20.74
CA GLU A 685 -12.89 -5.36 -21.33
C GLU A 685 -14.12 -5.82 -20.55
N GLY A 686 -15.01 -4.90 -20.22
CA GLY A 686 -16.30 -5.19 -19.59
C GLY A 686 -17.44 -4.50 -20.35
N GLY A 687 -18.58 -5.17 -20.52
CA GLY A 687 -19.72 -4.54 -21.22
C GLY A 687 -20.82 -5.49 -21.69
N SER A 688 -21.45 -5.14 -22.81
CA SER A 688 -22.65 -5.81 -23.36
C SER A 688 -22.66 -7.34 -23.25
N GLY A 689 -23.80 -7.89 -22.83
CA GLY A 689 -24.03 -9.34 -22.73
C GLY A 689 -23.40 -10.03 -21.52
N ALA A 690 -23.22 -9.32 -20.40
CA ALA A 690 -22.51 -9.82 -19.20
C ALA A 690 -21.07 -10.27 -19.51
N TYR A 691 -20.39 -9.51 -20.37
CA TYR A 691 -19.03 -9.80 -20.77
C TYR A 691 -18.02 -9.14 -19.81
N LEU A 692 -17.06 -9.92 -19.33
CA LEU A 692 -15.81 -9.48 -18.70
C LEU A 692 -14.69 -10.37 -19.24
N THR A 693 -13.55 -9.80 -19.62
CA THR A 693 -12.39 -10.60 -20.07
C THR A 693 -12.02 -11.66 -19.02
N ASN A 694 -11.99 -12.93 -19.43
CA ASN A 694 -11.61 -14.03 -18.55
C ASN A 694 -10.10 -13.98 -18.25
N MET A 695 -9.73 -14.10 -16.98
CA MET A 695 -8.36 -13.99 -16.43
C MET A 695 -7.64 -15.34 -16.32
N THR A 696 -8.02 -16.35 -17.11
CA THR A 696 -7.48 -17.72 -17.07
C THR A 696 -6.65 -18.09 -18.30
N SER A 697 -5.72 -19.03 -18.14
CA SER A 697 -4.91 -19.57 -19.24
C SER A 697 -5.77 -20.42 -20.18
N GLY A 698 -6.04 -19.89 -21.39
CA GLY A 698 -6.80 -20.58 -22.43
C GLY A 698 -7.05 -19.67 -23.66
N ASN A 699 -7.63 -20.24 -24.71
CA ASN A 699 -8.19 -19.45 -25.82
C ASN A 699 -9.39 -18.66 -25.33
N TRP A 700 -9.56 -17.44 -25.84
CA TRP A 700 -10.75 -16.62 -25.58
C TRP A 700 -11.98 -17.40 -26.04
N THR A 701 -12.85 -17.80 -25.09
CA THR A 701 -14.13 -18.41 -25.43
C THR A 701 -15.24 -17.46 -25.02
N THR A 702 -15.90 -16.86 -26.01
CA THR A 702 -17.12 -16.04 -25.84
C THR A 702 -18.34 -16.93 -25.60
N GLY A 703 -18.22 -17.92 -24.70
CA GLY A 703 -19.23 -18.95 -24.47
C GLY A 703 -20.59 -18.32 -24.19
N ASN A 704 -21.51 -18.50 -25.14
CA ASN A 704 -22.84 -17.90 -25.16
C ASN A 704 -23.64 -18.20 -23.88
N TYR A 705 -24.26 -17.15 -23.35
CA TYR A 705 -25.37 -17.25 -22.40
C TYR A 705 -26.59 -17.87 -23.12
N THR A 706 -26.99 -19.07 -22.72
CA THR A 706 -28.35 -19.57 -22.92
C THR A 706 -28.98 -19.68 -21.53
N GLY A 707 -30.11 -19.01 -21.34
CA GLY A 707 -30.67 -18.70 -20.03
C GLY A 707 -30.66 -19.86 -19.01
N SER A 708 -30.57 -19.46 -17.74
CA SER A 708 -30.61 -20.26 -16.51
C SER A 708 -29.36 -21.02 -16.06
N GLU A 709 -28.22 -20.95 -16.77
CA GLU A 709 -26.94 -21.51 -16.28
C GLU A 709 -25.95 -20.46 -15.77
N GLU A 710 -25.23 -20.85 -14.72
CA GLU A 710 -24.09 -20.20 -14.05
C GLU A 710 -23.05 -19.66 -15.06
N TYR A 711 -22.49 -18.48 -14.78
CA TYR A 711 -21.50 -17.83 -15.66
C TYR A 711 -20.22 -18.68 -15.75
N LYS A 712 -20.03 -19.43 -16.84
CA LYS A 712 -18.87 -20.31 -17.08
C LYS A 712 -17.49 -19.62 -17.12
N ASN A 713 -17.41 -18.31 -16.86
CA ASN A 713 -16.21 -17.48 -16.99
C ASN A 713 -16.02 -16.50 -15.82
N ASP A 714 -16.64 -16.73 -14.66
CA ASP A 714 -16.43 -15.90 -13.47
C ASP A 714 -14.96 -15.93 -13.03
N PHE A 715 -14.40 -14.79 -12.60
CA PHE A 715 -13.13 -14.78 -11.89
C PHE A 715 -13.35 -15.32 -10.48
N PHE A 716 -13.13 -16.62 -10.36
CA PHE A 716 -13.35 -17.40 -9.16
C PHE A 716 -12.01 -17.84 -8.56
N ILE A 717 -11.84 -17.55 -7.28
CA ILE A 717 -10.67 -17.97 -6.51
C ILE A 717 -11.07 -19.18 -5.65
N ARG A 718 -10.63 -20.38 -6.03
CA ARG A 718 -11.06 -21.62 -5.35
C ARG A 718 -10.53 -21.78 -3.92
N TYR A 719 -9.29 -21.37 -3.68
CA TYR A 719 -8.59 -21.53 -2.40
C TYR A 719 -8.27 -20.19 -1.79
N PRO A 720 -8.17 -20.06 -0.45
CA PRO A 720 -7.74 -18.81 0.17
C PRO A 720 -6.40 -18.38 -0.42
N THR A 721 -6.44 -17.36 -1.28
CA THR A 721 -5.29 -16.92 -2.08
C THR A 721 -4.79 -15.61 -1.53
N TYR A 722 -3.50 -15.58 -1.22
CA TYR A 722 -2.83 -14.37 -0.77
C TYR A 722 -2.88 -13.29 -1.87
N ILE A 723 -3.37 -12.12 -1.50
CA ILE A 723 -3.39 -10.94 -2.36
C ILE A 723 -2.29 -9.99 -1.88
N GLY A 724 -1.23 -9.89 -2.69
CA GLY A 724 -0.08 -9.03 -2.41
C GLY A 724 -0.43 -7.55 -2.41
N GLY A 725 0.38 -6.74 -1.72
CA GLY A 725 0.21 -5.28 -1.64
C GLY A 725 -0.70 -4.79 -0.51
N PHE A 726 -1.16 -5.70 0.37
CA PHE A 726 -2.06 -5.41 1.50
C PHE A 726 -1.42 -5.70 2.87
N ASN A 727 -0.09 -5.76 2.97
CA ASN A 727 0.66 -6.19 4.17
C ASN A 727 0.75 -5.13 5.29
N TYR A 728 -0.34 -4.44 5.57
CA TYR A 728 -0.42 -3.37 6.58
C TYR A 728 -1.80 -3.35 7.21
N GLU A 729 -1.93 -2.69 8.35
CA GLU A 729 -3.22 -2.66 9.05
C GLU A 729 -4.25 -1.80 8.33
N PHE A 730 -5.47 -2.32 8.16
CA PHE A 730 -6.59 -1.61 7.55
C PHE A 730 -7.97 -1.94 8.12
N THR A 731 -8.94 -1.12 7.71
CA THR A 731 -10.36 -1.23 8.04
C THR A 731 -11.16 -1.53 6.78
N PHE A 732 -12.06 -2.53 6.84
CA PHE A 732 -13.05 -2.75 5.78
C PHE A 732 -14.12 -1.66 5.86
N LYS A 733 -14.34 -0.96 4.76
CA LYS A 733 -15.40 0.03 4.57
C LYS A 733 -16.59 -0.57 3.85
#